data_AF-A0A445C9U1-F1
#
_entry.id   AF-A0A445C9U1-F1
#
_cell.length_a   1.000
_cell.length_b   1.000
_cell.length_c   1.000
_cell.angle_alpha   90.00
_cell.angle_beta   90.00
_cell.angle_gamma   90.00
#
_symmetry.space_group_name_H-M   'P 1'
#
loop_
_entity.id
_entity.type
_entity.pdbx_description
1 polymer ?
#
loop_
_entity_poly.entity_id
_entity_poly.type
_entity_poly.pdbx_seq_one_letter_code
_entity_poly.pdbx_strand_id
1 'polypeptide(L)'
;MTLYGDSMALSPLLFTVISFLLLFRLQATPPPFACDWSNPSTRSYPFCNPKLPIAQRVRDLVSRLTLDEKLSQLVNKAPPIPRLGIPRYQWWSEALHGVAGIGGGIFFNGTITSATSFPQVILTAATFDSHLWYRIGHTIGIEARAIYNAGQAIGMTFWAPNINIFRDPRWGRGQETAGEDPLMTSKYAVSYVRGLQGDSFQGGTLRGHLQASACCKHFTAYDLDNWKGVNRFAFDARVSLQDLADTYQPPFKSCIEEGHASGIMCAYNRVNGVPNCADYNLLTNIARKQWDFDGYITSDCGAVSLLHDEQGYAKSPEDAVSDVLRAGMDVECGSYLTEHAKSAVLKKKLATSEIDRALHNLFSIRMRLGLFDGDPSKLPFGFIGPNNVCSKEHRYLALEAARNGIVLLKNQHSLLPLPKTNPPISLAVIGPNANASPLTLLGNYAGPPCNQLTLLQGFQHYVKDTLYHPGCDGGAKCPFAHIDQAVQLASKVDYVVMVMGLDQSQEKEERDRVHLDLPGKQLELINAVAKASKRPVILVLLCGGPVDISSAKYNNKIGGILWAGYPGELGAIALAQIIFGDHNPGGRLPITWYPKDYIKVPMTDMRMRADPSSGYPGRTYRFYTGPKVYEFGFGLSYTKYSYEFVSVTRDKLHFSHSSTHFMLQNSSETLRYKLVSELSEEACKSMAVSVTVGVQNHGSMVGKHPVLLFLKHGRQGNGNPMKQLVGFESVLLDAGEKVHVGFELSPCEHMSRANEEGSLVIEEGSHLLLVGDVEYPIHVIV
;
A
#
# COMPACT_ATOMS: atom_id res chain seq x y z
N MET A 1 56.84 70.01 4.83
CA MET A 1 55.88 70.14 3.71
C MET A 1 54.57 69.52 4.21
N THR A 2 53.55 70.35 4.49
CA THR A 2 52.12 70.05 4.78
C THR A 2 51.84 68.94 5.83
N LEU A 3 51.73 69.22 7.14
CA LEU A 3 50.67 69.88 7.96
C LEU A 3 49.38 69.05 8.20
N TYR A 4 49.26 68.60 9.48
CA TYR A 4 48.09 68.29 10.35
C TYR A 4 47.10 67.19 9.90
N GLY A 5 46.79 66.16 10.70
CA GLY A 5 46.38 66.14 12.12
C GLY A 5 44.87 65.81 12.14
N ASP A 6 44.27 64.96 12.97
CA ASP A 6 44.66 64.42 14.27
C ASP A 6 43.66 63.33 14.71
N SER A 7 44.17 62.41 15.55
CA SER A 7 43.58 61.99 16.83
C SER A 7 42.49 60.90 16.85
N MET A 8 42.46 59.91 17.77
CA MET A 8 43.21 59.56 19.00
C MET A 8 42.98 58.04 19.21
N ALA A 9 44.01 57.22 19.38
CA ALA A 9 44.67 56.86 20.64
C ALA A 9 43.82 56.00 21.60
N LEU A 10 44.13 54.71 21.73
CA LEU A 10 44.88 54.09 22.86
C LEU A 10 44.56 52.60 23.02
N SER A 11 45.65 51.83 23.09
CA SER A 11 45.81 50.45 23.55
C SER A 11 46.04 50.45 25.10
N PRO A 12 46.37 49.34 25.79
CA PRO A 12 45.83 47.97 25.83
C PRO A 12 45.53 47.52 27.30
N LEU A 13 44.89 46.36 27.52
CA LEU A 13 45.44 45.20 28.28
C LEU A 13 44.34 44.17 28.66
N LEU A 14 44.76 42.90 28.55
CA LEU A 14 44.26 41.67 29.20
C LEU A 14 42.86 41.16 28.87
N PHE A 15 42.82 40.13 28.02
CA PHE A 15 41.76 39.12 28.04
C PHE A 15 42.35 37.75 28.38
N THR A 16 42.06 37.28 29.59
CA THR A 16 42.13 35.89 30.01
C THR A 16 41.07 35.10 29.23
N VAL A 17 41.50 34.19 28.36
CA VAL A 17 40.59 33.28 27.63
C VAL A 17 40.19 32.16 28.57
N ILE A 18 38.96 32.22 29.11
CA ILE A 18 38.29 31.07 29.74
C ILE A 18 37.57 30.31 28.61
N SER A 19 38.09 29.15 28.25
CA SER A 19 37.41 28.19 27.37
C SER A 19 36.17 27.63 28.09
N PHE A 20 35.00 28.21 27.83
CA PHE A 20 33.72 27.56 28.09
C PHE A 20 33.45 26.56 26.96
N LEU A 21 33.86 25.31 27.14
CA LEU A 21 33.29 24.16 26.43
C LEU A 21 31.84 24.02 26.89
N LEU A 22 30.92 24.71 26.22
CA LEU A 22 29.50 24.41 26.27
C LEU A 22 29.28 23.02 25.67
N LEU A 23 29.32 22.00 26.54
CA LEU A 23 28.65 20.74 26.32
C LEU A 23 27.16 21.04 26.13
N PHE A 24 26.74 21.35 24.90
CA PHE A 24 25.35 21.20 24.51
C PHE A 24 25.03 19.71 24.63
N ARG A 25 24.59 19.29 25.81
CA ARG A 25 23.73 18.10 25.88
C ARG A 25 22.55 18.42 24.98
N LEU A 26 22.42 17.71 23.86
CA LEU A 26 21.19 17.65 23.09
C LEU A 26 20.10 17.19 24.05
N GLN A 27 19.41 18.13 24.70
CA GLN A 27 18.23 17.83 25.49
C GLN A 27 17.16 17.41 24.49
N ALA A 28 16.66 16.18 24.64
CA ALA A 28 15.50 15.72 23.90
C ALA A 28 14.35 16.71 24.17
N THR A 29 13.80 17.28 23.11
CA THR A 29 12.58 18.08 23.20
C THR A 29 11.45 17.18 23.72
N PRO A 30 10.71 17.59 24.76
CA PRO A 30 9.62 16.76 25.25
C PRO A 30 8.55 16.56 24.16
N PRO A 31 7.90 15.39 24.10
CA PRO A 31 6.83 15.14 23.15
C PRO A 31 5.66 16.11 23.37
N PRO A 32 5.01 16.60 22.30
CA PRO A 32 3.95 17.59 22.44
C PRO A 32 2.69 16.97 23.06
N PHE A 33 2.13 17.60 24.09
CA PHE A 33 0.80 17.28 24.65
C PHE A 33 0.04 18.57 24.98
N ALA A 34 -1.29 18.50 25.03
CA ALA A 34 -2.16 19.68 25.17
C ALA A 34 -2.40 20.10 26.62
N CYS A 35 -2.69 19.14 27.49
CA CYS A 35 -2.95 19.44 28.89
C CYS A 35 -2.79 18.22 29.78
N ASP A 36 -2.69 18.49 31.08
CA ASP A 36 -2.63 17.49 32.14
C ASP A 36 -3.70 17.84 33.21
N TRP A 37 -4.62 16.92 33.49
CA TRP A 37 -5.66 17.14 34.51
C TRP A 37 -5.11 17.36 35.91
N SER A 38 -3.93 16.82 36.20
CA SER A 38 -3.25 17.00 37.48
C SER A 38 -2.65 18.40 37.64
N ASN A 39 -2.42 19.12 36.54
CA ASN A 39 -1.91 20.47 36.56
C ASN A 39 -3.02 21.47 36.95
N PRO A 40 -2.83 22.28 38.02
CA PRO A 40 -3.82 23.25 38.48
C PRO A 40 -4.30 24.22 37.39
N SER A 41 -3.44 24.59 36.44
CA SER A 41 -3.75 25.54 35.36
C SER A 41 -4.67 24.97 34.28
N THR A 42 -4.79 23.65 34.17
CA THR A 42 -5.64 22.96 33.16
C THR A 42 -6.73 22.09 33.78
N ARG A 43 -6.72 21.89 35.10
CA ARG A 43 -7.72 21.12 35.85
C ARG A 43 -9.14 21.66 35.75
N SER A 44 -9.32 22.93 35.40
CA SER A 44 -10.67 23.51 35.20
C SER A 44 -11.31 23.14 33.86
N TYR A 45 -10.59 22.48 32.95
CA TYR A 45 -11.07 22.13 31.61
C TYR A 45 -11.55 20.67 31.55
N PRO A 46 -12.87 20.39 31.46
CA PRO A 46 -13.38 19.02 31.35
C PRO A 46 -12.76 18.22 30.21
N PHE A 47 -12.42 18.85 29.08
CA PHE A 47 -11.75 18.16 27.96
C PHE A 47 -10.37 17.57 28.34
N CYS A 48 -9.74 18.06 29.41
CA CYS A 48 -8.47 17.53 29.93
C CYS A 48 -8.65 16.36 30.90
N ASN A 49 -9.88 16.02 31.32
CA ASN A 49 -10.12 14.91 32.24
C ASN A 49 -10.19 13.57 31.49
N PRO A 50 -9.18 12.68 31.59
CA PRO A 50 -9.18 11.41 30.86
C PRO A 50 -10.24 10.42 31.37
N LYS A 51 -10.88 10.68 32.51
CA LYS A 51 -11.96 9.84 33.06
C LYS A 51 -13.32 10.08 32.41
N LEU A 52 -13.48 11.15 31.62
CA LEU A 52 -14.73 11.43 30.92
C LEU A 52 -14.74 10.74 29.54
N PRO A 53 -15.92 10.31 29.04
CA PRO A 53 -16.04 9.81 27.67
C PRO A 53 -15.51 10.82 26.66
N ILE A 54 -14.81 10.34 25.62
CA ILE A 54 -14.21 11.18 24.58
C ILE A 54 -15.25 12.13 23.97
N ALA A 55 -16.44 11.63 23.62
CA ALA A 55 -17.49 12.47 23.05
C ALA A 55 -17.89 13.65 23.96
N GLN A 56 -17.85 13.48 25.29
CA GLN A 56 -18.12 14.57 26.24
C GLN A 56 -16.97 15.58 26.28
N ARG A 57 -15.73 15.10 26.31
CA ARG A 57 -14.52 15.93 26.29
C ARG A 57 -14.47 16.77 25.02
N VAL A 58 -14.75 16.17 23.87
CA VAL A 58 -14.78 16.84 22.58
C VAL A 58 -15.88 17.90 22.52
N ARG A 59 -17.11 17.62 23.01
CA ARG A 59 -18.18 18.62 23.09
C ARG A 59 -17.77 19.84 23.93
N ASP A 60 -17.15 19.61 25.10
CA ASP A 60 -16.64 20.70 25.93
C ASP A 60 -15.57 21.51 25.19
N LEU A 61 -14.59 20.85 24.55
CA LEU A 61 -13.55 21.53 23.78
C LEU A 61 -14.14 22.36 22.63
N VAL A 62 -14.97 21.79 21.76
CA VAL A 62 -15.55 22.48 20.60
C VAL A 62 -16.43 23.66 21.03
N SER A 63 -17.16 23.54 22.15
CA SER A 63 -17.98 24.64 22.69
C SER A 63 -17.16 25.86 23.13
N ARG A 64 -15.87 25.66 23.44
CA ARG A 64 -14.98 26.72 23.89
C ARG A 64 -14.34 27.47 22.73
N LEU A 65 -14.32 26.91 21.51
CA LEU A 65 -13.64 27.48 20.35
C LEU A 65 -14.44 28.64 19.74
N THR A 66 -13.74 29.73 19.44
CA THR A 66 -14.24 30.79 18.55
C THR A 66 -14.37 30.26 17.12
N LEU A 67 -15.16 30.94 16.27
CA LEU A 67 -15.27 30.54 14.87
C LEU A 67 -13.91 30.49 14.15
N ASP A 68 -13.04 31.48 14.38
CA ASP A 68 -11.73 31.52 13.74
C ASP A 68 -10.83 30.36 14.19
N GLU A 69 -10.85 30.02 15.49
CA GLU A 69 -10.14 28.84 15.98
C GLU A 69 -10.73 27.55 15.40
N LYS A 70 -12.06 27.42 15.32
CA LYS A 70 -12.73 26.27 14.69
C LYS A 70 -12.24 26.06 13.26
N LEU A 71 -12.29 27.10 12.43
CA LEU A 71 -11.87 27.03 11.04
C LEU A 71 -10.39 26.72 10.87
N SER A 72 -9.54 27.28 11.75
CA SER A 72 -8.09 27.01 11.73
C SER A 72 -7.73 25.54 11.95
N GLN A 73 -8.61 24.75 12.59
CA GLN A 73 -8.35 23.35 12.91
C GLN A 73 -8.83 22.37 11.84
N LEU A 74 -9.48 22.85 10.78
CA LEU A 74 -10.01 22.03 9.67
C LEU A 74 -8.97 21.76 8.57
N VAL A 75 -7.70 22.15 8.75
CA VAL A 75 -6.63 21.94 7.78
C VAL A 75 -5.52 21.07 8.35
N ASN A 76 -4.74 20.43 7.48
CA ASN A 76 -3.70 19.51 7.89
C ASN A 76 -2.65 20.17 8.79
N LYS A 77 -2.25 21.40 8.47
CA LYS A 77 -1.36 22.24 9.28
C LYS A 77 -2.17 23.03 10.32
N ALA A 78 -2.71 22.34 11.32
CA ALA A 78 -3.50 22.97 12.36
C ALA A 78 -2.60 23.82 13.30
N PRO A 79 -2.83 25.14 13.41
CA PRO A 79 -2.04 26.00 14.29
C PRO A 79 -2.33 25.70 15.76
N PRO A 80 -1.46 26.15 16.69
CA PRO A 80 -1.74 26.01 18.12
C PRO A 80 -2.91 26.91 18.54
N ILE A 81 -3.57 26.56 19.65
CA ILE A 81 -4.54 27.41 20.34
C ILE A 81 -4.00 27.71 21.75
N PRO A 82 -3.14 28.74 21.91
CA PRO A 82 -2.39 28.96 23.14
C PRO A 82 -3.27 29.15 24.39
N ARG A 83 -4.42 29.83 24.27
CA ARG A 83 -5.31 30.07 25.42
C ARG A 83 -5.90 28.77 26.01
N LEU A 84 -5.97 27.71 25.21
CA LEU A 84 -6.47 26.39 25.61
C LEU A 84 -5.33 25.37 25.78
N GLY A 85 -4.07 25.77 25.65
CA GLY A 85 -2.91 24.89 25.73
C GLY A 85 -2.74 23.91 24.57
N ILE A 86 -3.50 24.05 23.48
CA ILE A 86 -3.49 23.08 22.38
C ILE A 86 -2.27 23.35 21.49
N PRO A 87 -1.34 22.39 21.32
CA PRO A 87 -0.18 22.56 20.46
C PRO A 87 -0.60 22.55 18.99
N ARG A 88 0.31 23.00 18.13
CA ARG A 88 0.15 22.79 16.69
C ARG A 88 0.10 21.30 16.39
N TYR A 89 -0.67 20.92 15.38
CA TYR A 89 -0.83 19.53 14.98
C TYR A 89 -0.69 19.40 13.47
N GLN A 90 0.14 18.46 13.00
CA GLN A 90 0.23 18.13 11.59
C GLN A 90 -0.51 16.81 11.32
N TRP A 91 -1.58 16.88 10.54
CA TRP A 91 -2.33 15.69 10.11
C TRP A 91 -1.59 14.87 9.06
N TRP A 92 -0.78 15.52 8.22
CA TRP A 92 -0.07 14.88 7.12
C TRP A 92 1.28 14.30 7.56
N SER A 93 1.30 12.99 7.79
CA SER A 93 2.51 12.18 7.82
C SER A 93 2.31 10.95 6.94
N GLU A 94 3.41 10.33 6.50
CA GLU A 94 3.37 9.18 5.61
C GLU A 94 4.08 7.98 6.24
N ALA A 95 3.56 6.78 5.98
CA ALA A 95 4.07 5.55 6.57
C ALA A 95 3.99 4.32 5.64
N LEU A 96 3.83 4.53 4.32
CA LEU A 96 3.40 3.50 3.35
C LEU A 96 4.09 2.13 3.51
N HIS A 97 5.41 2.12 3.69
CA HIS A 97 6.23 0.92 3.94
C HIS A 97 7.38 1.21 4.93
N GLY A 98 7.11 2.09 5.89
CA GLY A 98 8.12 2.66 6.79
C GLY A 98 7.79 4.11 7.12
N VAL A 99 8.18 4.60 8.29
CA VAL A 99 7.91 6.00 8.66
C VAL A 99 8.70 6.94 7.73
N ALA A 100 8.00 7.89 7.09
CA ALA A 100 8.60 8.81 6.12
C ALA A 100 8.60 10.27 6.61
N GLY A 101 9.57 11.05 6.12
CA GLY A 101 9.68 12.49 6.41
C GLY A 101 8.81 13.38 5.51
N ILE A 102 7.80 12.80 4.86
CA ILE A 102 6.90 13.49 3.91
C ILE A 102 5.71 14.08 4.68
N GLY A 103 5.24 15.25 4.25
CA GLY A 103 4.12 15.97 4.86
C GLY A 103 4.48 16.91 6.02
N GLY A 104 5.70 16.81 6.54
CA GLY A 104 6.24 17.74 7.55
C GLY A 104 5.72 17.51 8.98
N GLY A 105 5.13 16.33 9.25
CA GLY A 105 4.73 15.91 10.60
C GLY A 105 5.80 15.14 11.36
N ILE A 106 6.76 14.56 10.64
CA ILE A 106 7.87 13.73 11.15
C ILE A 106 9.21 14.40 10.82
N PHE A 107 10.15 14.37 11.77
CA PHE A 107 11.48 14.94 11.62
C PHE A 107 12.57 13.91 11.93
N PHE A 108 13.53 13.74 11.01
CA PHE A 108 14.70 12.86 11.19
C PHE A 108 15.98 13.66 11.50
N ASN A 109 15.88 14.65 12.38
CA ASN A 109 16.95 15.61 12.68
C ASN A 109 17.42 15.60 14.16
N GLY A 110 16.96 14.63 14.95
CA GLY A 110 17.31 14.48 16.37
C GLY A 110 18.05 13.18 16.66
N THR A 111 17.71 12.55 17.78
CA THR A 111 18.28 11.23 18.17
C THR A 111 17.94 10.11 17.20
N ILE A 112 16.83 10.23 16.48
CA ILE A 112 16.41 9.29 15.43
C ILE A 112 16.60 9.96 14.07
N THR A 113 17.44 9.39 13.21
CA THR A 113 17.79 9.95 11.89
C THR A 113 17.37 9.08 10.71
N SER A 114 16.82 7.90 11.00
CA SER A 114 16.33 6.93 10.04
C SER A 114 15.18 6.11 10.64
N ALA A 115 14.47 5.39 9.78
CA ALA A 115 13.45 4.40 10.14
C ALA A 115 13.60 3.18 9.22
N THR A 116 13.05 2.04 9.65
CA THR A 116 13.13 0.80 8.87
C THR A 116 12.34 0.97 7.57
N SER A 117 13.01 0.77 6.42
CA SER A 117 12.34 0.82 5.11
C SER A 117 12.08 -0.59 4.59
N PHE A 118 10.82 -1.02 4.68
CA PHE A 118 10.36 -2.31 4.17
C PHE A 118 10.36 -2.33 2.64
N PRO A 119 10.18 -3.49 1.99
CA PRO A 119 9.85 -3.52 0.59
C PRO A 119 8.59 -2.70 0.30
N GLN A 120 8.55 -2.09 -0.87
CA GLN A 120 7.35 -1.42 -1.36
C GLN A 120 6.16 -2.40 -1.34
N VAL A 121 4.95 -1.87 -1.11
CA VAL A 121 3.75 -2.64 -0.81
C VAL A 121 3.51 -3.77 -1.82
N ILE A 122 3.68 -3.51 -3.12
CA ILE A 122 3.48 -4.53 -4.16
C ILE A 122 4.39 -5.77 -4.02
N LEU A 123 5.60 -5.62 -3.48
CA LEU A 123 6.49 -6.76 -3.21
C LEU A 123 6.12 -7.47 -1.91
N THR A 124 5.77 -6.71 -0.88
CA THR A 124 5.26 -7.26 0.38
C THR A 124 3.97 -8.06 0.14
N ALA A 125 3.10 -7.57 -0.73
CA ALA A 125 1.88 -8.21 -1.19
C ALA A 125 2.17 -9.58 -1.85
N ALA A 126 3.25 -9.70 -2.62
CA ALA A 126 3.66 -10.95 -3.27
C ALA A 126 3.96 -12.10 -2.29
N THR A 127 4.07 -11.81 -0.98
CA THR A 127 4.20 -12.84 0.07
C THR A 127 2.90 -13.58 0.37
N PHE A 128 1.72 -12.99 0.08
CA PHE A 128 0.41 -13.53 0.49
C PHE A 128 0.39 -13.99 1.96
N ASP A 129 0.93 -13.17 2.85
CA ASP A 129 1.06 -13.44 4.28
C ASP A 129 0.49 -12.27 5.09
N SER A 130 -0.78 -12.40 5.47
CA SER A 130 -1.50 -11.38 6.24
C SER A 130 -0.85 -11.10 7.60
N HIS A 131 -0.28 -12.13 8.25
CA HIS A 131 0.40 -11.95 9.53
C HIS A 131 1.74 -11.21 9.37
N LEU A 132 2.48 -11.44 8.28
CA LEU A 132 3.65 -10.63 7.95
C LEU A 132 3.27 -9.16 7.70
N TRP A 133 2.18 -8.90 6.98
CA TRP A 133 1.70 -7.53 6.75
C TRP A 133 1.31 -6.83 8.06
N TYR A 134 0.67 -7.56 8.98
CA TYR A 134 0.38 -7.07 10.33
C TYR A 134 1.66 -6.74 11.10
N ARG A 135 2.65 -7.63 11.12
CA ARG A 135 3.94 -7.38 11.80
C ARG A 135 4.64 -6.14 11.24
N ILE A 136 4.59 -5.93 9.92
CA ILE A 136 5.13 -4.72 9.28
C ILE A 136 4.39 -3.47 9.78
N GLY A 137 3.06 -3.44 9.68
CA GLY A 137 2.26 -2.31 10.19
C GLY A 137 2.51 -2.04 11.68
N HIS A 138 2.63 -3.09 12.49
CA HIS A 138 2.93 -3.02 13.91
C HIS A 138 4.30 -2.39 14.19
N THR A 139 5.34 -2.83 13.49
CA THR A 139 6.67 -2.23 13.58
C THR A 139 6.65 -0.76 13.18
N ILE A 140 5.97 -0.41 12.08
CA ILE A 140 5.84 0.99 11.63
C ILE A 140 5.18 1.85 12.72
N GLY A 141 4.14 1.35 13.38
CA GLY A 141 3.48 2.03 14.49
C GLY A 141 4.37 2.20 15.73
N ILE A 142 5.20 1.21 16.05
CA ILE A 142 6.21 1.31 17.11
C ILE A 142 7.23 2.39 16.78
N GLU A 143 7.79 2.39 15.56
CA GLU A 143 8.80 3.38 15.18
C GLU A 143 8.21 4.80 15.11
N ALA A 144 6.99 4.95 14.61
CA ALA A 144 6.26 6.22 14.64
C ALA A 144 6.10 6.75 16.07
N ARG A 145 5.71 5.88 17.00
CA ARG A 145 5.54 6.25 18.42
C ARG A 145 6.88 6.58 19.09
N ALA A 146 7.95 5.86 18.76
CA ALA A 146 9.30 6.18 19.22
C ALA A 146 9.75 7.58 18.79
N ILE A 147 9.51 7.93 17.52
CA ILE A 147 9.82 9.25 16.96
C ILE A 147 9.01 10.34 17.67
N TYR A 148 7.72 10.11 17.90
CA TYR A 148 6.88 11.06 18.65
C TYR A 148 7.36 11.24 20.09
N ASN A 149 7.63 10.15 20.81
CA ASN A 149 8.12 10.20 22.20
C ASN A 149 9.49 10.87 22.32
N ALA A 150 10.31 10.84 21.26
CA ALA A 150 11.57 11.59 21.16
C ALA A 150 11.39 13.10 20.86
N GLY A 151 10.14 13.58 20.76
CA GLY A 151 9.82 14.96 20.39
C GLY A 151 10.09 15.29 18.92
N GLN A 152 10.20 14.27 18.08
CA GLN A 152 10.53 14.39 16.65
C GLN A 152 9.30 14.22 15.74
N ALA A 153 8.10 14.33 16.31
CA ALA A 153 6.85 14.40 15.57
C ALA A 153 5.90 15.43 16.18
N ILE A 154 5.10 16.09 15.33
CA ILE A 154 4.07 17.06 15.72
C ILE A 154 2.65 16.59 15.36
N GLY A 155 2.50 15.30 15.07
CA GLY A 155 1.24 14.61 14.82
C GLY A 155 1.46 13.10 14.77
N MET A 156 0.40 12.32 14.96
CA MET A 156 0.45 10.85 15.00
C MET A 156 -0.58 10.20 14.06
N THR A 157 -0.92 10.90 12.98
CA THR A 157 -1.81 10.46 11.91
C THR A 157 -1.00 10.22 10.64
N PHE A 158 -1.17 9.04 10.05
CA PHE A 158 -0.45 8.62 8.87
C PHE A 158 -1.42 8.30 7.74
N TRP A 159 -1.20 8.87 6.57
CA TRP A 159 -2.02 8.65 5.38
C TRP A 159 -1.60 7.40 4.63
N ALA A 160 -1.69 6.27 5.32
CA ALA A 160 -1.43 4.93 4.83
C ALA A 160 -2.40 3.95 5.51
N PRO A 161 -2.78 2.84 4.85
CA PRO A 161 -2.24 2.33 3.59
C PRO A 161 -2.94 2.85 2.32
N ASN A 162 -2.25 2.73 1.17
CA ASN A 162 -2.90 2.82 -0.15
C ASN A 162 -3.53 1.45 -0.48
N ILE A 163 -4.86 1.43 -0.63
CA ILE A 163 -5.68 0.22 -0.81
C ILE A 163 -6.54 0.30 -2.07
N ASN A 164 -6.13 1.14 -3.03
CA ASN A 164 -6.69 1.11 -4.37
C ASN A 164 -6.28 -0.17 -5.10
N ILE A 165 -7.10 -0.60 -6.05
CA ILE A 165 -6.81 -1.75 -6.90
C ILE A 165 -5.81 -1.35 -7.98
N PHE A 166 -4.72 -2.12 -8.16
CA PHE A 166 -3.79 -1.95 -9.29
C PHE A 166 -4.41 -2.47 -10.59
N ARG A 167 -5.46 -1.79 -11.03
CA ARG A 167 -6.35 -2.22 -12.10
C ARG A 167 -5.69 -2.17 -13.47
N ASP A 168 -4.92 -1.10 -13.75
CA ASP A 168 -4.19 -0.95 -15.00
C ASP A 168 -2.69 -1.01 -14.75
N PRO A 169 -1.94 -1.90 -15.43
CA PRO A 169 -0.52 -2.12 -15.17
C PRO A 169 0.35 -0.87 -15.38
N ARG A 170 -0.13 0.14 -16.09
CA ARG A 170 0.61 1.37 -16.39
C ARG A 170 0.58 2.41 -15.27
N TRP A 171 -0.30 2.25 -14.29
CA TRP A 171 -0.47 3.23 -13.22
C TRP A 171 0.82 3.42 -12.41
N GLY A 172 1.32 4.66 -12.35
CA GLY A 172 2.60 5.01 -11.74
C GLY A 172 2.67 4.74 -10.24
N ARG A 173 1.51 4.76 -9.56
CA ARG A 173 1.38 4.49 -8.12
C ARG A 173 0.89 3.09 -7.80
N GLY A 174 0.70 2.22 -8.79
CA GLY A 174 0.31 0.83 -8.53
C GLY A 174 1.30 0.05 -7.67
N GLN A 175 2.58 0.48 -7.68
CA GLN A 175 3.61 0.00 -6.75
C GLN A 175 3.21 0.15 -5.26
N GLU A 176 2.42 1.15 -4.92
CA GLU A 176 1.99 1.47 -3.55
C GLU A 176 0.87 0.55 -3.03
N THR A 177 0.35 -0.34 -3.88
CA THR A 177 -0.86 -1.12 -3.59
C THR A 177 -0.57 -2.59 -3.35
N ALA A 178 -1.55 -3.29 -2.79
CA ALA A 178 -1.50 -4.73 -2.60
C ALA A 178 -1.79 -5.55 -3.88
N GLY A 179 -1.84 -4.93 -5.06
CA GLY A 179 -2.06 -5.60 -6.34
C GLY A 179 -3.46 -5.44 -6.89
N GLU A 180 -3.88 -6.38 -7.75
CA GLU A 180 -5.09 -6.23 -8.57
C GLU A 180 -6.36 -6.92 -8.00
N ASP A 181 -6.24 -7.56 -6.83
CA ASP A 181 -7.31 -8.38 -6.25
C ASP A 181 -8.00 -7.70 -5.04
N PRO A 182 -9.35 -7.61 -5.03
CA PRO A 182 -10.08 -6.99 -3.92
C PRO A 182 -9.94 -7.72 -2.59
N LEU A 183 -10.02 -9.06 -2.54
CA LEU A 183 -9.90 -9.83 -1.28
C LEU A 183 -8.51 -9.65 -0.67
N MET A 184 -7.48 -9.76 -1.50
CA MET A 184 -6.10 -9.54 -1.10
C MET A 184 -5.89 -8.14 -0.52
N THR A 185 -6.42 -7.13 -1.22
CA THR A 185 -6.29 -5.73 -0.80
C THR A 185 -7.07 -5.45 0.48
N SER A 186 -8.26 -6.05 0.65
CA SER A 186 -9.02 -6.06 1.91
C SER A 186 -8.20 -6.63 3.07
N LYS A 187 -7.64 -7.84 2.91
CA LYS A 187 -6.82 -8.47 3.95
C LYS A 187 -5.56 -7.67 4.29
N TYR A 188 -4.93 -7.05 3.29
CA TYR A 188 -3.80 -6.14 3.49
C TYR A 188 -4.22 -4.91 4.31
N ALA A 189 -5.33 -4.27 3.94
CA ALA A 189 -5.86 -3.10 4.65
C ALA A 189 -6.09 -3.41 6.14
N VAL A 190 -6.82 -4.50 6.43
CA VAL A 190 -7.13 -4.93 7.80
C VAL A 190 -5.84 -5.20 8.60
N SER A 191 -4.91 -5.97 8.03
CA SER A 191 -3.67 -6.35 8.70
C SER A 191 -2.80 -5.14 9.02
N TYR A 192 -2.61 -4.25 8.04
CA TYR A 192 -1.80 -3.05 8.19
C TYR A 192 -2.40 -2.08 9.19
N VAL A 193 -3.72 -1.80 9.09
CA VAL A 193 -4.43 -0.89 9.99
C VAL A 193 -4.36 -1.38 11.43
N ARG A 194 -4.68 -2.65 11.70
CA ARG A 194 -4.61 -3.22 13.05
C ARG A 194 -3.20 -3.11 13.62
N GLY A 195 -2.18 -3.46 12.84
CA GLY A 195 -0.79 -3.35 13.25
C GLY A 195 -0.40 -1.91 13.62
N LEU A 196 -0.61 -0.98 12.69
CA LEU A 196 -0.22 0.43 12.86
C LEU A 196 -0.91 1.07 14.08
N GLN A 197 -2.21 0.80 14.24
CA GLN A 197 -3.02 1.37 15.32
C GLN A 197 -2.75 0.75 16.70
N GLY A 198 -2.02 -0.37 16.76
CA GLY A 198 -1.69 -1.06 18.00
C GLY A 198 -2.76 -2.03 18.49
N ASP A 199 -3.60 -2.56 17.59
CA ASP A 199 -4.50 -3.67 17.89
C ASP A 199 -3.77 -5.03 17.71
N SER A 200 -4.41 -6.11 18.12
CA SER A 200 -3.95 -7.48 17.84
C SER A 200 -4.23 -7.86 16.38
N PHE A 201 -3.57 -8.90 15.89
CA PHE A 201 -3.83 -9.42 14.54
C PHE A 201 -5.30 -9.85 14.36
N GLN A 202 -5.89 -10.48 15.40
CA GLN A 202 -7.29 -10.90 15.43
C GLN A 202 -8.27 -9.73 15.63
N GLY A 203 -7.80 -8.56 16.06
CA GLY A 203 -8.61 -7.38 16.37
C GLY A 203 -9.22 -7.40 17.78
N GLY A 204 -9.89 -6.30 18.14
CA GLY A 204 -10.76 -6.21 19.32
C GLY A 204 -10.05 -5.97 20.66
N THR A 205 -8.73 -5.74 20.66
CA THR A 205 -7.96 -5.45 21.89
C THR A 205 -7.77 -3.94 22.10
N LEU A 206 -7.99 -3.13 21.07
CA LEU A 206 -7.86 -1.68 21.12
C LEU A 206 -8.98 -1.04 21.97
N ARG A 207 -8.66 -0.59 23.18
CA ARG A 207 -9.62 0.02 24.13
C ARG A 207 -9.72 1.55 23.98
N GLY A 208 -9.82 2.04 22.75
CA GLY A 208 -9.96 3.46 22.45
C GLY A 208 -8.67 4.29 22.47
N HIS A 209 -7.53 3.74 22.91
CA HIS A 209 -6.22 4.39 22.81
C HIS A 209 -5.44 3.87 21.60
N LEU A 210 -5.08 4.76 20.68
CA LEU A 210 -4.37 4.45 19.43
C LEU A 210 -2.84 4.58 19.59
N GLN A 211 -2.09 3.58 19.13
CA GLN A 211 -0.64 3.69 19.00
C GLN A 211 -0.25 4.72 17.93
N ALA A 212 -0.92 4.69 16.79
CA ALA A 212 -0.87 5.68 15.71
C ALA A 212 -2.23 5.65 14.99
N SER A 213 -2.54 6.65 14.18
CA SER A 213 -3.75 6.68 13.37
C SER A 213 -3.45 6.22 11.94
N ALA A 214 -4.13 5.18 11.47
CA ALA A 214 -4.10 4.75 10.07
C ALA A 214 -5.15 5.51 9.25
N CYS A 215 -4.91 5.66 7.94
CA CYS A 215 -5.85 6.30 7.03
C CYS A 215 -5.81 5.63 5.65
N CYS A 216 -6.88 4.90 5.32
CA CYS A 216 -7.01 4.18 4.06
C CYS A 216 -7.28 5.14 2.90
N LYS A 217 -6.49 5.01 1.82
CA LYS A 217 -6.56 5.92 0.66
C LYS A 217 -6.51 5.16 -0.67
N HIS A 218 -7.05 5.69 -1.76
CA HIS A 218 -7.79 6.95 -1.92
C HIS A 218 -9.23 6.63 -2.36
N PHE A 219 -10.20 7.08 -1.58
CA PHE A 219 -11.60 6.69 -1.62
C PHE A 219 -12.39 7.59 -2.60
N THR A 220 -12.87 7.12 -3.76
CA THR A 220 -12.65 5.80 -4.37
C THR A 220 -12.41 5.87 -5.88
N ALA A 221 -12.14 4.70 -6.48
CA ALA A 221 -11.90 4.51 -7.92
C ALA A 221 -10.78 5.42 -8.48
N TYR A 222 -9.74 5.64 -7.68
CA TYR A 222 -8.51 6.32 -8.07
C TYR A 222 -7.44 5.29 -8.44
N ASP A 223 -7.10 5.21 -9.73
CA ASP A 223 -6.10 4.26 -10.26
C ASP A 223 -5.40 4.80 -11.54
N LEU A 224 -5.33 6.12 -11.68
CA LEU A 224 -4.72 6.85 -12.78
C LEU A 224 -4.18 8.19 -12.25
N ASP A 225 -2.94 8.54 -12.59
CA ASP A 225 -2.29 9.79 -12.17
C ASP A 225 -2.23 10.83 -13.30
N ASN A 226 -1.56 10.48 -14.39
CA ASN A 226 -1.33 11.35 -15.53
C ASN A 226 -1.02 10.50 -16.76
N TRP A 227 -2.06 10.10 -17.49
CA TRP A 227 -1.94 9.26 -18.66
C TRP A 227 -2.40 10.01 -19.92
N LYS A 228 -1.48 10.24 -20.85
CA LYS A 228 -1.74 10.87 -22.16
C LYS A 228 -2.55 12.18 -22.08
N GLY A 229 -2.23 13.02 -21.09
CA GLY A 229 -2.91 14.30 -20.87
C GLY A 229 -4.20 14.22 -20.05
N VAL A 230 -4.65 13.02 -19.66
CA VAL A 230 -5.70 12.84 -18.67
C VAL A 230 -5.08 12.88 -17.28
N ASN A 231 -5.41 13.90 -16.50
CA ASN A 231 -4.88 14.12 -15.16
C ASN A 231 -5.90 13.67 -14.10
N ARG A 232 -5.41 13.04 -13.03
CA ARG A 232 -6.18 12.64 -11.84
C ARG A 232 -7.07 13.72 -11.23
N PHE A 233 -6.65 14.98 -11.32
CA PHE A 233 -7.35 16.12 -10.73
C PHE A 233 -8.70 16.43 -11.39
N ALA A 234 -8.88 16.09 -12.68
CA ALA A 234 -10.11 16.38 -13.41
C ALA A 234 -10.81 15.13 -13.99
N PHE A 235 -10.16 13.96 -13.87
CA PHE A 235 -10.68 12.70 -14.41
C PHE A 235 -12.05 12.37 -13.80
N ASP A 236 -13.03 12.07 -14.66
CA ASP A 236 -14.33 11.52 -14.27
C ASP A 236 -14.36 10.02 -14.57
N ALA A 237 -14.15 9.22 -13.53
CA ALA A 237 -14.20 7.77 -13.61
C ALA A 237 -15.66 7.32 -13.80
N ARG A 238 -15.96 6.71 -14.95
CA ARG A 238 -17.29 6.16 -15.25
C ARG A 238 -17.34 4.69 -14.80
N VAL A 239 -17.88 4.44 -13.62
CA VAL A 239 -17.88 3.11 -12.98
C VAL A 239 -19.30 2.62 -12.75
N SER A 240 -19.61 1.38 -13.14
CA SER A 240 -20.92 0.79 -12.86
C SER A 240 -21.11 0.51 -11.37
N LEU A 241 -22.36 0.43 -10.91
CA LEU A 241 -22.67 0.03 -9.52
C LEU A 241 -22.13 -1.37 -9.22
N GLN A 242 -22.20 -2.26 -10.20
CA GLN A 242 -21.60 -3.59 -10.14
C GLN A 242 -20.10 -3.55 -9.86
N ASP A 243 -19.32 -2.82 -10.65
CA ASP A 243 -17.86 -2.76 -10.49
C ASP A 243 -17.47 -2.03 -9.20
N LEU A 244 -18.24 -1.01 -8.77
CA LEU A 244 -18.05 -0.36 -7.48
C LEU A 244 -18.17 -1.36 -6.32
N ALA A 245 -19.27 -2.12 -6.28
CA ALA A 245 -19.53 -3.10 -5.22
C ALA A 245 -18.58 -4.31 -5.27
N ASP A 246 -18.17 -4.73 -6.47
CA ASP A 246 -17.41 -5.97 -6.68
C ASP A 246 -15.88 -5.76 -6.67
N THR A 247 -15.38 -4.54 -6.89
CA THR A 247 -13.94 -4.26 -7.04
C THR A 247 -13.45 -3.07 -6.23
N TYR A 248 -14.06 -1.90 -6.37
CA TYR A 248 -13.46 -0.66 -5.85
C TYR A 248 -13.78 -0.36 -4.38
N GLN A 249 -14.96 -0.76 -3.89
CA GLN A 249 -15.39 -0.53 -2.51
C GLN A 249 -15.00 -1.61 -1.48
N PRO A 250 -14.89 -2.91 -1.82
CA PRO A 250 -14.59 -3.95 -0.84
C PRO A 250 -13.36 -3.69 0.05
N PRO A 251 -12.21 -3.19 -0.47
CA PRO A 251 -11.07 -2.88 0.39
C PRO A 251 -11.36 -1.78 1.42
N PHE A 252 -12.11 -0.74 1.05
CA PHE A 252 -12.47 0.35 1.96
C PHE A 252 -13.49 -0.09 3.01
N LYS A 253 -14.48 -0.89 2.61
CA LYS A 253 -15.43 -1.51 3.53
C LYS A 253 -14.70 -2.34 4.60
N SER A 254 -13.79 -3.22 4.17
CA SER A 254 -13.02 -4.07 5.08
C SER A 254 -12.07 -3.25 5.98
N CYS A 255 -11.45 -2.20 5.42
CA CYS A 255 -10.63 -1.26 6.20
C CYS A 255 -11.40 -0.60 7.35
N ILE A 256 -12.68 -0.27 7.13
CA ILE A 256 -13.55 0.37 8.11
C ILE A 256 -14.11 -0.66 9.09
N GLU A 257 -14.82 -1.67 8.59
CA GLU A 257 -15.60 -2.60 9.42
C GLU A 257 -14.71 -3.58 10.20
N GLU A 258 -13.64 -4.09 9.58
CA GLU A 258 -12.77 -5.10 10.20
C GLU A 258 -11.45 -4.51 10.67
N GLY A 259 -10.89 -3.57 9.91
CA GLY A 259 -9.65 -2.88 10.25
C GLY A 259 -9.86 -1.84 11.37
N HIS A 260 -11.07 -1.30 11.50
CA HIS A 260 -11.39 -0.18 12.39
C HIS A 260 -10.44 1.02 12.18
N ALA A 261 -10.16 1.34 10.91
CA ALA A 261 -9.30 2.48 10.59
C ALA A 261 -9.83 3.76 11.23
N SER A 262 -8.92 4.57 11.77
CA SER A 262 -9.25 5.88 12.33
C SER A 262 -9.43 6.96 11.26
N GLY A 263 -9.03 6.69 10.02
CA GLY A 263 -9.04 7.66 8.93
C GLY A 263 -9.40 7.03 7.57
N ILE A 264 -10.01 7.82 6.70
CA ILE A 264 -10.10 7.56 5.26
C ILE A 264 -9.80 8.84 4.48
N MET A 265 -9.20 8.72 3.31
CA MET A 265 -8.88 9.87 2.44
C MET A 265 -9.74 9.84 1.19
N CYS A 266 -10.52 10.89 0.94
CA CYS A 266 -11.26 11.04 -0.31
C CYS A 266 -10.31 11.43 -1.46
N ALA A 267 -10.49 10.82 -2.62
CA ALA A 267 -9.60 10.99 -3.77
C ALA A 267 -9.83 12.29 -4.56
N TYR A 268 -8.89 12.63 -5.44
CA TYR A 268 -8.99 13.78 -6.35
C TYR A 268 -10.12 13.65 -7.38
N ASN A 269 -10.24 12.49 -8.02
CA ASN A 269 -11.07 12.30 -9.20
C ASN A 269 -12.57 12.40 -8.87
N ARG A 270 -13.35 12.54 -9.93
CA ARG A 270 -14.80 12.33 -9.88
C ARG A 270 -15.14 10.88 -10.16
N VAL A 271 -16.27 10.42 -9.62
CA VAL A 271 -16.91 9.17 -9.98
C VAL A 271 -18.31 9.49 -10.46
N ASN A 272 -18.63 9.10 -11.69
CA ASN A 272 -19.93 9.33 -12.32
C ASN A 272 -20.42 10.79 -12.22
N GLY A 273 -19.50 11.75 -12.33
CA GLY A 273 -19.75 13.20 -12.32
C GLY A 273 -19.63 13.89 -10.95
N VAL A 274 -19.46 13.15 -9.85
CA VAL A 274 -19.36 13.73 -8.50
C VAL A 274 -17.93 13.62 -7.96
N PRO A 275 -17.29 14.72 -7.49
CA PRO A 275 -15.99 14.68 -6.85
C PRO A 275 -16.06 13.84 -5.57
N ASN A 276 -15.12 12.92 -5.38
CA ASN A 276 -15.14 12.00 -4.23
C ASN A 276 -15.19 12.75 -2.88
N CYS A 277 -14.51 13.90 -2.76
CA CYS A 277 -14.54 14.70 -1.52
C CYS A 277 -15.83 15.50 -1.29
N ALA A 278 -16.72 15.60 -2.29
CA ALA A 278 -18.04 16.24 -2.17
C ALA A 278 -19.20 15.23 -2.31
N ASP A 279 -18.93 13.93 -2.37
CA ASP A 279 -19.97 12.92 -2.51
C ASP A 279 -20.59 12.57 -1.14
N TYR A 280 -21.75 13.15 -0.84
CA TYR A 280 -22.51 12.86 0.40
C TYR A 280 -22.92 11.39 0.51
N ASN A 281 -23.23 10.74 -0.62
CA ASN A 281 -23.61 9.35 -0.60
C ASN A 281 -22.40 8.48 -0.21
N LEU A 282 -21.25 8.73 -0.81
CA LEU A 282 -20.02 8.00 -0.51
C LEU A 282 -19.52 8.23 0.93
N LEU A 283 -19.38 9.49 1.34
CA LEU A 283 -18.73 9.83 2.61
C LEU A 283 -19.67 9.70 3.82
N THR A 284 -20.93 10.10 3.69
CA THR A 284 -21.89 10.07 4.80
C THR A 284 -22.78 8.82 4.77
N ASN A 285 -23.46 8.52 3.66
CA ASN A 285 -24.39 7.38 3.66
C ASN A 285 -23.66 6.04 3.68
N ILE A 286 -22.63 5.87 2.86
CA ILE A 286 -21.89 4.61 2.77
C ILE A 286 -20.90 4.51 3.92
N ALA A 287 -19.85 5.35 3.95
CA ALA A 287 -18.78 5.17 4.94
C ALA A 287 -19.27 5.34 6.39
N ARG A 288 -19.95 6.44 6.72
CA ARG A 288 -20.37 6.68 8.12
C ARG A 288 -21.61 5.92 8.56
N LYS A 289 -22.66 5.81 7.74
CA LYS A 289 -23.91 5.18 8.16
C LYS A 289 -23.92 3.67 7.86
N GLN A 290 -23.58 3.26 6.64
CA GLN A 290 -23.68 1.86 6.24
C GLN A 290 -22.54 1.01 6.79
N TRP A 291 -21.30 1.52 6.76
CA TRP A 291 -20.11 0.82 7.26
C TRP A 291 -19.70 1.24 8.68
N ASP A 292 -20.49 2.11 9.33
CA ASP A 292 -20.27 2.57 10.72
C ASP A 292 -18.87 3.16 10.98
N PHE A 293 -18.38 4.00 10.06
CA PHE A 293 -17.06 4.62 10.20
C PHE A 293 -16.97 5.62 11.38
N ASP A 294 -16.31 5.18 12.47
CA ASP A 294 -15.92 6.00 13.63
C ASP A 294 -14.50 6.58 13.49
N GLY A 295 -14.34 7.52 12.57
CA GLY A 295 -13.06 8.18 12.31
C GLY A 295 -13.18 9.53 11.60
N TYR A 296 -12.04 10.02 11.12
CA TYR A 296 -11.96 11.26 10.34
C TYR A 296 -11.84 11.00 8.83
N ILE A 297 -12.43 11.90 8.04
CA ILE A 297 -12.32 11.90 6.58
C ILE A 297 -11.43 13.08 6.17
N THR A 298 -10.30 12.80 5.53
CA THR A 298 -9.40 13.83 4.98
C THR A 298 -9.54 13.97 3.48
N SER A 299 -9.35 15.18 2.95
CA SER A 299 -9.07 15.35 1.52
C SER A 299 -7.68 14.86 1.17
N ASP A 300 -7.50 14.43 -0.08
CA ASP A 300 -6.18 14.47 -0.71
C ASP A 300 -5.71 15.93 -0.89
N CYS A 301 -4.42 16.14 -1.11
CA CYS A 301 -3.76 17.45 -1.06
C CYS A 301 -4.13 18.39 -2.20
N GLY A 302 -4.96 19.39 -1.88
CA GLY A 302 -5.55 20.31 -2.85
C GLY A 302 -6.86 19.83 -3.46
N ALA A 303 -7.37 18.65 -3.09
CA ALA A 303 -8.62 18.13 -3.66
C ALA A 303 -9.80 19.10 -3.49
N VAL A 304 -9.85 19.86 -2.39
CA VAL A 304 -10.93 20.83 -2.13
C VAL A 304 -10.91 22.00 -3.13
N SER A 305 -9.74 22.57 -3.44
CA SER A 305 -9.65 23.71 -4.37
C SER A 305 -10.00 23.29 -5.79
N LEU A 306 -9.61 22.07 -6.18
CA LEU A 306 -9.87 21.50 -7.50
C LEU A 306 -11.35 21.41 -7.85
N LEU A 307 -12.26 21.28 -6.88
CA LEU A 307 -13.71 21.28 -7.12
C LEU A 307 -14.17 22.54 -7.87
N HIS A 308 -13.58 23.69 -7.56
CA HIS A 308 -13.87 24.97 -8.19
C HIS A 308 -12.88 25.26 -9.32
N ASP A 309 -11.58 25.18 -9.02
CA ASP A 309 -10.53 25.73 -9.88
C ASP A 309 -10.31 24.93 -11.16
N GLU A 310 -10.57 23.62 -11.14
CA GLU A 310 -10.33 22.73 -12.30
C GLU A 310 -11.56 21.92 -12.74
N GLN A 311 -12.35 21.41 -11.79
CA GLN A 311 -13.44 20.48 -12.09
C GLN A 311 -14.75 21.19 -12.47
N GLY A 312 -14.89 22.47 -12.13
CA GLY A 312 -16.10 23.26 -12.35
C GLY A 312 -17.35 22.73 -11.64
N TYR A 313 -17.18 21.92 -10.58
CA TYR A 313 -18.28 21.35 -9.80
C TYR A 313 -18.88 22.41 -8.87
N ALA A 314 -18.02 23.09 -8.12
CA ALA A 314 -18.41 24.21 -7.27
C ALA A 314 -18.39 25.52 -8.07
N LYS A 315 -19.42 26.36 -7.90
CA LYS A 315 -19.56 27.64 -8.64
C LYS A 315 -18.77 28.78 -8.03
N SER A 316 -18.34 28.65 -6.78
CA SER A 316 -17.50 29.60 -6.08
C SER A 316 -16.63 28.88 -5.04
N PRO A 317 -15.54 29.49 -4.56
CA PRO A 317 -14.75 28.93 -3.47
C PRO A 317 -15.58 28.63 -2.22
N GLU A 318 -16.56 29.48 -1.88
CA GLU A 318 -17.46 29.22 -0.76
C GLU A 318 -18.42 28.04 -0.97
N ASP A 319 -18.76 27.72 -2.22
CA ASP A 319 -19.55 26.51 -2.53
C ASP A 319 -18.67 25.27 -2.35
N ALA A 320 -17.41 25.28 -2.80
CA ALA A 320 -16.51 24.14 -2.66
C ALA A 320 -16.30 23.75 -1.19
N VAL A 321 -16.01 24.70 -0.31
CA VAL A 321 -15.85 24.45 1.14
C VAL A 321 -17.16 23.98 1.79
N SER A 322 -18.30 24.49 1.32
CA SER A 322 -19.62 24.07 1.78
C SER A 322 -19.92 22.64 1.36
N ASP A 323 -19.66 22.28 0.11
CA ASP A 323 -19.97 20.98 -0.46
C ASP A 323 -19.16 19.85 0.22
N VAL A 324 -17.85 20.04 0.43
CA VAL A 324 -17.01 19.02 1.08
C VAL A 324 -17.38 18.80 2.55
N LEU A 325 -17.63 19.89 3.30
CA LEU A 325 -18.05 19.79 4.70
C LEU A 325 -19.47 19.21 4.81
N ARG A 326 -20.38 19.52 3.91
CA ARG A 326 -21.71 18.88 3.86
C ARG A 326 -21.61 17.39 3.57
N ALA A 327 -20.78 17.01 2.59
CA ALA A 327 -20.61 15.64 2.15
C ALA A 327 -20.13 14.71 3.27
N GLY A 328 -19.30 15.21 4.19
CA GLY A 328 -18.83 14.47 5.36
C GLY A 328 -17.32 14.52 5.58
N MET A 329 -16.57 15.26 4.74
CA MET A 329 -15.16 15.56 4.93
C MET A 329 -14.95 16.33 6.24
N ASP A 330 -13.88 16.06 6.96
CA ASP A 330 -13.57 16.69 8.25
C ASP A 330 -12.34 17.59 8.19
N VAL A 331 -11.30 17.20 7.44
CA VAL A 331 -10.04 17.94 7.35
C VAL A 331 -9.54 18.02 5.91
N GLU A 332 -9.04 19.18 5.54
CA GLU A 332 -8.41 19.40 4.24
C GLU A 332 -6.89 19.21 4.35
N CYS A 333 -6.28 18.52 3.37
CA CYS A 333 -4.87 18.72 3.07
C CYS A 333 -4.70 19.96 2.19
N GLY A 334 -4.41 21.11 2.79
CA GLY A 334 -4.42 22.39 2.08
C GLY A 334 -4.73 23.57 3.00
N SER A 335 -5.21 24.67 2.41
CA SER A 335 -5.58 25.91 3.10
C SER A 335 -6.90 26.51 2.65
N TYR A 336 -7.59 25.90 1.69
CA TYR A 336 -8.79 26.45 1.05
C TYR A 336 -9.95 26.63 2.06
N LEU A 337 -10.09 25.72 3.03
CA LEU A 337 -11.03 25.86 4.14
C LEU A 337 -10.73 27.08 5.00
N THR A 338 -9.46 27.30 5.36
CA THR A 338 -9.08 28.48 6.16
C THR A 338 -9.27 29.79 5.41
N GLU A 339 -9.15 29.77 4.09
CA GLU A 339 -9.31 30.94 3.22
C GLU A 339 -10.77 31.31 2.99
N HIS A 340 -11.66 30.31 2.83
CA HIS A 340 -13.01 30.56 2.31
C HIS A 340 -14.16 30.18 3.27
N ALA A 341 -13.97 29.31 4.25
CA ALA A 341 -15.06 28.82 5.10
C ALA A 341 -15.71 29.93 5.94
N LYS A 342 -14.93 30.93 6.39
CA LYS A 342 -15.49 32.08 7.14
C LYS A 342 -16.48 32.87 6.28
N SER A 343 -16.12 33.14 5.03
CA SER A 343 -17.00 33.78 4.05
C SER A 343 -18.25 32.94 3.80
N ALA A 344 -18.11 31.61 3.66
CA ALA A 344 -19.24 30.70 3.49
C ALA A 344 -20.22 30.75 4.67
N VAL A 345 -19.73 30.79 5.92
CA VAL A 345 -20.58 30.95 7.12
C VAL A 345 -21.30 32.30 7.11
N LEU A 346 -20.58 33.40 6.88
CA LEU A 346 -21.17 34.75 6.87
C LEU A 346 -22.23 34.92 5.77
N LYS A 347 -22.02 34.27 4.62
CA LYS A 347 -22.98 34.20 3.50
C LYS A 347 -24.11 33.18 3.72
N LYS A 348 -24.16 32.52 4.88
CA LYS A 348 -25.12 31.46 5.23
C LYS A 348 -25.11 30.26 4.26
N LYS A 349 -23.98 30.05 3.57
CA LYS A 349 -23.73 28.86 2.75
C LYS A 349 -23.26 27.68 3.59
N LEU A 350 -22.57 27.90 4.70
CA LEU A 350 -22.06 26.83 5.58
C LEU A 350 -22.63 26.99 6.99
N ALA A 351 -23.20 25.92 7.55
CA ALA A 351 -23.71 25.95 8.91
C ALA A 351 -22.59 25.63 9.91
N THR A 352 -22.56 26.33 11.05
CA THR A 352 -21.57 26.05 12.11
C THR A 352 -21.68 24.63 12.66
N SER A 353 -22.85 23.99 12.59
CA SER A 353 -23.02 22.58 12.97
C SER A 353 -22.23 21.60 12.09
N GLU A 354 -21.98 21.94 10.81
CA GLU A 354 -21.19 21.11 9.90
C GLU A 354 -19.69 21.19 10.25
N ILE A 355 -19.23 22.38 10.63
CA ILE A 355 -17.90 22.62 11.20
C ILE A 355 -17.75 21.87 12.54
N ASP A 356 -18.75 21.96 13.42
CA ASP A 356 -18.70 21.32 14.75
C ASP A 356 -18.68 19.80 14.65
N ARG A 357 -19.38 19.22 13.67
CA ARG A 357 -19.30 17.78 13.35
C ARG A 357 -17.89 17.40 12.92
N ALA A 358 -17.30 18.14 11.98
CA ALA A 358 -15.93 17.88 11.53
C ALA A 358 -14.93 17.93 12.69
N LEU A 359 -14.99 18.99 13.50
CA LEU A 359 -14.13 19.13 14.68
C LEU A 359 -14.39 18.05 15.72
N HIS A 360 -15.62 17.54 15.83
CA HIS A 360 -15.92 16.44 16.72
C HIS A 360 -15.06 15.21 16.35
N ASN A 361 -15.07 14.83 15.08
CA ASN A 361 -14.30 13.69 14.58
C ASN A 361 -12.79 13.93 14.76
N LEU A 362 -12.30 15.11 14.39
CA LEU A 362 -10.88 15.46 14.49
C LEU A 362 -10.35 15.42 15.93
N PHE A 363 -11.05 16.05 16.88
CA PHE A 363 -10.60 16.04 18.27
C PHE A 363 -10.81 14.68 18.94
N SER A 364 -11.82 13.89 18.53
CA SER A 364 -11.96 12.50 18.99
C SER A 364 -10.70 11.69 18.67
N ILE A 365 -10.15 11.81 17.47
CA ILE A 365 -8.92 11.10 17.08
C ILE A 365 -7.70 11.58 17.85
N ARG A 366 -7.53 12.90 18.02
CA ARG A 366 -6.42 13.43 18.83
C ARG A 366 -6.51 12.99 20.30
N MET A 367 -7.72 12.84 20.84
CA MET A 367 -7.93 12.28 22.18
C MET A 367 -7.64 10.77 22.23
N ARG A 368 -8.09 9.99 21.24
CA ARG A 368 -7.72 8.56 21.10
C ARG A 368 -6.21 8.36 21.00
N LEU A 369 -5.48 9.32 20.43
CA LEU A 369 -4.01 9.30 20.34
C LEU A 369 -3.28 9.73 21.64
N GLY A 370 -4.03 10.14 22.68
CA GLY A 370 -3.50 10.53 23.99
C GLY A 370 -3.07 12.00 24.11
N LEU A 371 -3.28 12.85 23.09
CA LEU A 371 -2.77 14.24 23.08
C LEU A 371 -3.28 15.08 24.26
N PHE A 372 -4.44 14.73 24.82
CA PHE A 372 -5.12 15.46 25.89
C PHE A 372 -5.09 14.72 27.24
N ASP A 373 -4.26 13.68 27.38
CA ASP A 373 -4.28 12.78 28.55
C ASP A 373 -3.08 12.99 29.50
N GLY A 374 -2.29 14.05 29.29
CA GLY A 374 -1.12 14.40 30.10
C GLY A 374 0.20 14.01 29.45
N ASP A 375 1.23 13.87 30.28
CA ASP A 375 2.60 13.53 29.88
C ASP A 375 2.66 12.19 29.12
N PRO A 376 3.03 12.19 27.82
CA PRO A 376 3.08 10.97 27.01
C PRO A 376 3.96 9.85 27.57
N SER A 377 4.99 10.18 28.36
CA SER A 377 5.86 9.18 29.00
C SER A 377 5.13 8.31 30.04
N LYS A 378 3.98 8.79 30.54
CA LYS A 378 3.14 8.11 31.54
C LYS A 378 1.93 7.41 30.92
N LEU A 379 1.71 7.57 29.61
CA LEU A 379 0.57 7.00 28.88
C LEU A 379 0.89 5.60 28.33
N PRO A 380 -0.13 4.87 27.85
CA PRO A 380 0.10 3.70 27.01
C PRO A 380 1.09 4.05 25.89
N PHE A 381 2.06 3.15 25.65
CA PHE A 381 3.15 3.33 24.69
C PHE A 381 4.22 4.38 25.04
N GLY A 382 4.16 5.03 26.21
CA GLY A 382 5.16 6.00 26.67
C GLY A 382 6.56 5.42 26.89
N PHE A 383 6.67 4.09 27.02
CA PHE A 383 7.93 3.36 27.17
C PHE A 383 8.69 3.14 25.85
N ILE A 384 8.03 3.36 24.70
CA ILE A 384 8.65 3.17 23.38
C ILE A 384 9.59 4.36 23.10
N GLY A 385 10.83 4.08 22.72
CA GLY A 385 11.86 5.11 22.53
C GLY A 385 12.84 4.83 21.39
N PRO A 386 13.91 5.63 21.25
CA PRO A 386 14.83 5.55 20.11
C PRO A 386 15.45 4.17 19.86
N ASN A 387 15.68 3.36 20.89
CA ASN A 387 16.22 2.00 20.76
C ASN A 387 15.26 1.03 20.04
N ASN A 388 13.99 1.40 19.89
CA ASN A 388 13.01 0.62 19.13
C ASN A 388 13.01 0.95 17.63
N VAL A 389 13.72 2.00 17.19
CA VAL A 389 13.83 2.35 15.76
C VAL A 389 15.05 1.68 15.16
N CYS A 390 14.93 1.15 13.93
CA CYS A 390 16.02 0.43 13.27
C CYS A 390 16.57 -0.77 14.08
N SER A 391 15.74 -1.33 14.96
CA SER A 391 16.12 -2.47 15.80
C SER A 391 16.55 -3.64 14.92
N LYS A 392 17.34 -4.55 15.50
CA LYS A 392 17.80 -5.74 14.77
C LYS A 392 16.59 -6.53 14.25
N GLU A 393 15.57 -6.66 15.07
CA GLU A 393 14.31 -7.37 14.80
C GLU A 393 13.54 -6.73 13.65
N HIS A 394 13.41 -5.39 13.62
CA HIS A 394 12.71 -4.67 12.55
C HIS A 394 13.43 -4.84 11.20
N ARG A 395 14.76 -4.76 11.22
CA ARG A 395 15.57 -4.99 10.03
C ARG A 395 15.48 -6.43 9.54
N TYR A 396 15.48 -7.42 10.43
CA TYR A 396 15.21 -8.81 10.01
C TYR A 396 13.83 -8.99 9.42
N LEU A 397 12.82 -8.28 9.91
CA LEU A 397 11.48 -8.32 9.31
C LEU A 397 11.48 -7.71 7.90
N ALA A 398 12.21 -6.63 7.65
CA ALA A 398 12.39 -6.08 6.30
C ALA A 398 13.09 -7.07 5.36
N LEU A 399 14.10 -7.79 5.86
CA LEU A 399 14.75 -8.87 5.11
C LEU A 399 13.82 -10.06 4.87
N GLU A 400 13.02 -10.46 5.86
CA GLU A 400 12.00 -11.53 5.73
C GLU A 400 11.00 -11.17 4.64
N ALA A 401 10.49 -9.93 4.63
CA ALA A 401 9.55 -9.45 3.62
C ALA A 401 10.16 -9.46 2.22
N ALA A 402 11.40 -8.98 2.05
CA ALA A 402 12.08 -8.99 0.76
C ALA A 402 12.32 -10.42 0.25
N ARG A 403 12.84 -11.31 1.11
CA ARG A 403 13.12 -12.71 0.78
C ARG A 403 11.88 -13.46 0.30
N ASN A 404 10.78 -13.34 1.04
CA ASN A 404 9.55 -14.04 0.75
C ASN A 404 8.73 -13.37 -0.36
N GLY A 405 8.96 -12.09 -0.65
CA GLY A 405 8.24 -11.33 -1.67
C GLY A 405 8.84 -11.46 -3.07
N ILE A 406 10.16 -11.63 -3.20
CA ILE A 406 10.81 -11.81 -4.52
C ILE A 406 10.26 -13.06 -5.22
N VAL A 407 9.86 -12.89 -6.49
CA VAL A 407 9.19 -13.91 -7.28
C VAL A 407 10.12 -14.48 -8.34
N LEU A 408 10.30 -15.80 -8.34
CA LEU A 408 11.02 -16.52 -9.39
C LEU A 408 10.06 -16.79 -10.56
N LEU A 409 10.28 -16.11 -11.68
CA LEU A 409 9.42 -16.17 -12.87
C LEU A 409 9.87 -17.23 -13.89
N LYS A 410 11.15 -17.60 -13.85
CA LYS A 410 11.72 -18.64 -14.72
C LYS A 410 12.95 -19.24 -14.03
N ASN A 411 13.07 -20.57 -14.07
CA ASN A 411 14.28 -21.27 -13.66
C ASN A 411 14.51 -22.51 -14.53
N GLN A 412 15.11 -22.30 -15.69
CA GLN A 412 15.33 -23.34 -16.68
C GLN A 412 16.54 -24.20 -16.30
N HIS A 413 16.38 -25.53 -16.38
CA HIS A 413 17.42 -26.53 -16.05
C HIS A 413 18.02 -26.35 -14.64
N SER A 414 17.23 -25.83 -13.69
CA SER A 414 17.68 -25.54 -12.33
C SER A 414 18.96 -24.69 -12.29
N LEU A 415 19.06 -23.67 -13.16
CA LEU A 415 20.19 -22.74 -13.18
C LEU A 415 20.41 -22.06 -11.84
N LEU A 416 19.31 -21.66 -11.19
CA LEU A 416 19.33 -21.14 -9.84
C LEU A 416 18.94 -22.25 -8.83
N PRO A 417 19.57 -22.28 -7.64
CA PRO A 417 20.59 -21.34 -7.16
C PRO A 417 21.99 -21.55 -7.77
N LEU A 418 22.80 -20.50 -7.80
CA LEU A 418 24.20 -20.53 -8.22
C LEU A 418 25.07 -21.29 -7.20
N PRO A 419 26.10 -22.03 -7.67
CA PRO A 419 26.92 -22.83 -6.78
C PRO A 419 27.92 -21.97 -6.00
N LYS A 420 28.13 -22.34 -4.73
CA LYS A 420 29.12 -21.75 -3.83
C LYS A 420 30.38 -22.65 -3.79
N THR A 421 31.29 -22.49 -4.76
CA THR A 421 32.49 -23.33 -4.93
C THR A 421 33.77 -22.70 -4.39
N ASN A 422 34.83 -23.52 -4.24
CA ASN A 422 36.20 -23.06 -4.01
C ASN A 422 37.15 -23.72 -5.05
N PRO A 423 37.71 -22.98 -6.02
CA PRO A 423 37.64 -21.52 -6.18
C PRO A 423 36.22 -21.02 -6.50
N PRO A 424 35.90 -19.76 -6.18
CA PRO A 424 34.58 -19.18 -6.45
C PRO A 424 34.32 -19.09 -7.96
N ILE A 425 33.04 -19.11 -8.33
CA ILE A 425 32.63 -18.85 -9.71
C ILE A 425 33.06 -17.45 -10.17
N SER A 426 33.29 -17.28 -11.47
CA SER A 426 33.43 -15.94 -12.04
C SER A 426 32.05 -15.35 -12.38
N LEU A 427 31.77 -14.15 -11.88
CA LEU A 427 30.47 -13.49 -11.97
C LEU A 427 30.62 -12.09 -12.57
N ALA A 428 29.72 -11.73 -13.49
CA ALA A 428 29.49 -10.35 -13.89
C ALA A 428 28.06 -9.91 -13.54
N VAL A 429 27.92 -8.68 -13.03
CA VAL A 429 26.63 -8.03 -12.79
C VAL A 429 26.53 -6.83 -13.72
N ILE A 430 25.53 -6.83 -14.60
CA ILE A 430 25.39 -5.85 -15.68
C ILE A 430 24.01 -5.19 -15.62
N GLY A 431 23.94 -3.88 -15.77
CA GLY A 431 22.67 -3.19 -16.02
C GLY A 431 22.45 -1.93 -15.19
N PRO A 432 21.51 -1.08 -15.60
CA PRO A 432 21.34 0.27 -15.05
C PRO A 432 20.99 0.27 -13.56
N ASN A 433 20.38 -0.82 -13.08
CA ASN A 433 19.93 -0.95 -11.70
C ASN A 433 20.89 -1.75 -10.81
N ALA A 434 22.01 -2.27 -11.35
CA ALA A 434 22.92 -3.14 -10.60
C ALA A 434 23.72 -2.42 -9.51
N ASN A 435 24.19 -1.20 -9.78
CA ASN A 435 24.89 -0.35 -8.81
C ASN A 435 24.25 1.03 -8.69
N ALA A 436 22.92 1.10 -8.87
CA ALA A 436 22.15 2.31 -8.65
C ALA A 436 22.18 2.71 -7.16
N SER A 437 21.77 3.94 -6.86
CA SER A 437 21.58 4.41 -5.49
C SER A 437 20.73 3.40 -4.71
N PRO A 438 21.08 3.06 -3.44
CA PRO A 438 20.24 2.20 -2.60
C PRO A 438 18.80 2.70 -2.45
N LEU A 439 18.56 4.00 -2.62
CA LEU A 439 17.22 4.59 -2.62
C LEU A 439 16.32 4.05 -3.75
N THR A 440 16.90 3.60 -4.87
CA THR A 440 16.14 2.95 -5.95
C THR A 440 15.43 1.68 -5.47
N LEU A 441 15.96 1.01 -4.43
CA LEU A 441 15.34 -0.21 -3.88
C LEU A 441 14.10 0.08 -3.03
N LEU A 442 13.84 1.33 -2.66
CA LEU A 442 12.78 1.69 -1.71
C LEU A 442 11.45 2.05 -2.39
N GLY A 443 11.47 2.39 -3.68
CA GLY A 443 10.29 2.94 -4.36
C GLY A 443 10.04 4.42 -4.00
N ASN A 444 8.78 4.83 -3.84
CA ASN A 444 8.39 6.15 -3.34
C ASN A 444 7.89 6.09 -1.89
N TYR A 445 7.51 7.25 -1.33
CA TYR A 445 6.95 7.39 0.02
C TYR A 445 7.82 6.79 1.15
N ALA A 446 9.14 6.78 0.97
CA ALA A 446 10.12 6.24 1.91
C ALA A 446 10.78 7.34 2.77
N GLY A 447 11.08 7.02 4.02
CA GLY A 447 11.99 7.80 4.87
C GLY A 447 13.47 7.45 4.62
N PRO A 448 14.41 8.10 5.34
CA PRO A 448 15.81 7.69 5.35
C PRO A 448 15.94 6.25 5.90
N PRO A 449 16.49 5.29 5.13
CA PRO A 449 16.55 3.89 5.58
C PRO A 449 17.64 3.68 6.64
N CYS A 450 17.51 2.62 7.43
CA CYS A 450 18.52 2.22 8.42
C CYS A 450 19.79 1.66 7.78
N ASN A 451 19.66 1.10 6.57
CA ASN A 451 20.77 0.51 5.82
C ASN A 451 20.74 0.96 4.36
N GLN A 452 21.92 1.04 3.75
CA GLN A 452 22.10 1.44 2.37
C GLN A 452 23.09 0.49 1.71
N LEU A 453 22.56 -0.46 0.94
CA LEU A 453 23.37 -1.44 0.19
C LEU A 453 22.91 -1.45 -1.27
N THR A 454 23.86 -1.38 -2.20
CA THR A 454 23.57 -1.61 -3.62
C THR A 454 23.46 -3.10 -3.92
N LEU A 455 22.77 -3.48 -5.00
CA LEU A 455 22.69 -4.89 -5.40
C LEU A 455 24.07 -5.48 -5.72
N LEU A 456 24.95 -4.69 -6.34
CA LEU A 456 26.34 -5.08 -6.58
C LEU A 456 27.06 -5.46 -5.28
N GLN A 457 26.92 -4.65 -4.23
CA GLN A 457 27.51 -4.96 -2.91
C GLN A 457 26.95 -6.25 -2.32
N GLY A 458 25.65 -6.51 -2.52
CA GLY A 458 25.01 -7.77 -2.14
C GLY A 458 25.66 -8.98 -2.82
N PHE A 459 25.94 -8.91 -4.13
CA PHE A 459 26.61 -9.98 -4.86
C PHE A 459 28.11 -10.12 -4.51
N GLN A 460 28.80 -9.01 -4.27
CA GLN A 460 30.21 -8.98 -3.85
C GLN A 460 30.45 -9.67 -2.50
N HIS A 461 29.42 -9.82 -1.67
CA HIS A 461 29.49 -10.62 -0.45
C HIS A 461 29.76 -12.11 -0.73
N TYR A 462 29.21 -12.65 -1.83
CA TYR A 462 29.38 -14.06 -2.21
C TYR A 462 30.58 -14.25 -3.14
N VAL A 463 30.78 -13.32 -4.09
CA VAL A 463 31.86 -13.39 -5.08
C VAL A 463 32.61 -12.05 -5.06
N LYS A 464 33.69 -11.99 -4.27
CA LYS A 464 34.44 -10.75 -4.01
C LYS A 464 34.90 -10.04 -5.29
N ASP A 465 35.35 -10.81 -6.29
CA ASP A 465 35.86 -10.30 -7.57
C ASP A 465 34.75 -10.17 -8.64
N THR A 466 33.50 -9.94 -8.22
CA THR A 466 32.37 -9.70 -9.14
C THR A 466 32.67 -8.52 -10.06
N LEU A 467 32.66 -8.77 -11.36
CA LEU A 467 32.83 -7.74 -12.37
C LEU A 467 31.53 -6.96 -12.57
N TYR A 468 31.63 -5.65 -12.81
CA TYR A 468 30.46 -4.78 -12.97
C TYR A 468 30.53 -3.96 -14.25
N HIS A 469 29.36 -3.77 -14.88
CA HIS A 469 29.19 -2.76 -15.93
C HIS A 469 27.77 -2.14 -15.84
N PRO A 470 27.61 -0.81 -15.94
CA PRO A 470 26.29 -0.18 -15.91
C PRO A 470 25.42 -0.60 -17.11
N GLY A 471 26.03 -0.95 -18.23
CA GLY A 471 25.35 -1.43 -19.44
C GLY A 471 24.63 -0.31 -20.22
N CYS A 472 23.99 0.62 -19.53
CA CYS A 472 23.30 1.77 -20.10
C CYS A 472 23.74 3.08 -19.43
N ASP A 473 23.62 4.18 -20.18
CA ASP A 473 23.60 5.53 -19.60
C ASP A 473 22.19 5.91 -19.14
N GLY A 474 22.08 6.91 -18.25
CA GLY A 474 20.79 7.51 -17.88
C GLY A 474 19.89 6.66 -16.98
N GLY A 475 20.44 5.66 -16.29
CA GLY A 475 19.69 4.80 -15.36
C GLY A 475 18.66 3.93 -16.08
N ALA A 476 17.53 3.64 -15.42
CA ALA A 476 16.50 2.75 -15.99
C ALA A 476 15.93 3.24 -17.32
N LYS A 477 16.00 4.54 -17.65
CA LYS A 477 15.59 5.06 -18.97
C LYS A 477 16.38 4.45 -20.13
N CYS A 478 17.66 4.13 -19.91
CA CYS A 478 18.58 3.54 -20.88
C CYS A 478 18.47 4.14 -22.31
N PRO A 479 18.62 5.46 -22.53
CA PRO A 479 18.62 6.03 -23.88
C PRO A 479 19.74 5.48 -24.78
N PHE A 480 20.90 5.15 -24.19
CA PHE A 480 22.06 4.60 -24.88
C PHE A 480 22.57 3.37 -24.13
N ALA A 481 22.93 2.31 -24.86
CA ALA A 481 23.48 1.06 -24.32
C ALA A 481 24.91 0.84 -24.81
N HIS A 482 25.80 0.55 -23.87
CA HIS A 482 27.22 0.19 -24.08
C HIS A 482 27.35 -1.30 -24.37
N ILE A 483 26.80 -1.72 -25.51
CA ILE A 483 26.63 -3.14 -25.85
C ILE A 483 27.98 -3.86 -25.95
N ASP A 484 28.95 -3.28 -26.65
CA ASP A 484 30.25 -3.91 -26.91
C ASP A 484 31.02 -4.20 -25.61
N GLN A 485 31.06 -3.23 -24.70
CA GLN A 485 31.72 -3.36 -23.40
C GLN A 485 31.01 -4.40 -22.52
N ALA A 486 29.68 -4.39 -22.50
CA ALA A 486 28.89 -5.37 -21.75
C ALA A 486 29.07 -6.80 -22.28
N VAL A 487 29.09 -6.96 -23.60
CA VAL A 487 29.36 -8.24 -24.29
C VAL A 487 30.79 -8.74 -24.00
N GLN A 488 31.78 -7.85 -24.08
CA GLN A 488 33.16 -8.19 -23.76
C GLN A 488 33.32 -8.64 -22.30
N LEU A 489 32.60 -8.00 -21.37
CA LEU A 489 32.61 -8.43 -19.96
C LEU A 489 31.95 -9.79 -19.77
N ALA A 490 30.75 -9.97 -20.35
CA ALA A 490 29.96 -11.20 -20.23
C ALA A 490 30.68 -12.44 -20.77
N SER A 491 31.46 -12.29 -21.84
CA SER A 491 32.22 -13.40 -22.44
C SER A 491 33.40 -13.89 -21.58
N LYS A 492 33.88 -13.09 -20.60
CA LYS A 492 35.02 -13.44 -19.74
C LYS A 492 34.62 -14.31 -18.55
N VAL A 493 33.38 -14.18 -18.07
CA VAL A 493 32.89 -14.84 -16.84
C VAL A 493 32.04 -16.07 -17.12
N ASP A 494 31.76 -16.86 -16.09
CA ASP A 494 30.94 -18.07 -16.19
C ASP A 494 29.45 -17.78 -16.03
N TYR A 495 29.11 -16.85 -15.14
CA TYR A 495 27.73 -16.45 -14.86
C TYR A 495 27.55 -14.94 -15.03
N VAL A 496 26.38 -14.56 -15.54
CA VAL A 496 26.00 -13.16 -15.72
C VAL A 496 24.63 -12.94 -15.07
N VAL A 497 24.56 -11.95 -14.19
CA VAL A 497 23.32 -11.42 -13.63
C VAL A 497 23.05 -10.06 -14.27
N MET A 498 21.94 -9.93 -14.97
CA MET A 498 21.51 -8.66 -15.54
C MET A 498 20.43 -8.03 -14.65
N VAL A 499 20.65 -6.79 -14.20
CA VAL A 499 19.69 -6.06 -13.36
C VAL A 499 19.06 -4.92 -14.17
N MET A 500 17.78 -5.10 -14.49
CA MET A 500 17.00 -4.32 -15.44
C MET A 500 15.69 -3.83 -14.79
N GLY A 501 14.80 -3.24 -15.57
CA GLY A 501 13.46 -2.86 -15.16
C GLY A 501 13.23 -1.36 -15.18
N LEU A 502 12.58 -0.85 -14.15
CA LEU A 502 12.11 0.51 -13.97
C LEU A 502 12.77 1.15 -12.74
N ASP A 503 12.38 2.39 -12.47
CA ASP A 503 12.67 3.16 -11.27
C ASP A 503 11.62 4.28 -11.14
N GLN A 504 11.78 5.17 -10.15
CA GLN A 504 10.89 6.32 -9.95
C GLN A 504 10.95 7.36 -11.07
N SER A 505 11.83 7.20 -12.06
CA SER A 505 11.82 7.99 -13.29
C SER A 505 10.87 7.44 -14.35
N GLN A 506 10.30 6.24 -14.16
CA GLN A 506 9.37 5.57 -15.06
C GLN A 506 7.96 5.51 -14.48
N GLU A 507 7.83 5.13 -13.21
CA GLU A 507 6.55 4.95 -12.51
C GLU A 507 6.61 5.60 -11.13
N LYS A 508 5.76 6.60 -10.92
CA LYS A 508 5.56 7.24 -9.62
C LYS A 508 4.27 8.06 -9.68
N GLU A 509 3.91 8.65 -8.55
CA GLU A 509 2.93 9.73 -8.50
C GLU A 509 3.19 10.82 -9.57
N GLU A 510 2.10 11.31 -10.18
CA GLU A 510 2.08 12.23 -11.34
C GLU A 510 2.68 11.67 -12.64
N ARG A 511 3.09 10.39 -12.67
CA ARG A 511 3.75 9.79 -13.82
C ARG A 511 3.28 8.36 -14.08
N ASP A 512 2.24 8.25 -14.89
CA ASP A 512 1.86 6.97 -15.48
C ASP A 512 2.76 6.60 -16.64
N ARG A 513 2.89 5.29 -16.85
CA ARG A 513 3.54 4.75 -18.03
C ARG A 513 2.60 4.81 -19.21
N VAL A 514 3.16 4.90 -20.42
CA VAL A 514 2.40 4.82 -21.68
C VAL A 514 2.71 3.55 -22.48
N HIS A 515 3.72 2.81 -22.06
CA HIS A 515 4.17 1.54 -22.63
C HIS A 515 4.37 0.50 -21.51
N LEU A 516 4.36 -0.78 -21.87
CA LEU A 516 4.69 -1.88 -20.96
C LEU A 516 6.05 -2.53 -21.26
N ASP A 517 6.72 -2.17 -22.35
CA ASP A 517 8.07 -2.64 -22.65
C ASP A 517 9.09 -2.15 -21.62
N LEU A 518 10.24 -2.84 -21.55
CA LEU A 518 11.41 -2.31 -20.86
C LEU A 518 11.85 -0.97 -21.47
N PRO A 519 12.21 0.05 -20.67
CA PRO A 519 12.56 1.36 -21.22
C PRO A 519 13.84 1.35 -22.06
N GLY A 520 13.83 2.20 -23.11
CA GLY A 520 15.01 2.49 -23.92
C GLY A 520 15.64 1.25 -24.55
N LYS A 521 16.96 1.11 -24.40
CA LYS A 521 17.78 0.07 -25.03
C LYS A 521 18.00 -1.17 -24.17
N GLN A 522 17.29 -1.31 -23.04
CA GLN A 522 17.49 -2.44 -22.13
C GLN A 522 17.27 -3.80 -22.81
N LEU A 523 16.22 -3.95 -23.62
CA LEU A 523 15.96 -5.22 -24.32
C LEU A 523 17.06 -5.59 -25.33
N GLU A 524 17.60 -4.58 -26.04
CA GLU A 524 18.71 -4.76 -26.98
C GLU A 524 19.97 -5.26 -26.25
N LEU A 525 20.28 -4.62 -25.12
CA LEU A 525 21.38 -5.02 -24.24
C LEU A 525 21.21 -6.44 -23.69
N ILE A 526 20.02 -6.79 -23.20
CA ILE A 526 19.69 -8.15 -22.71
C ILE A 526 19.99 -9.20 -23.78
N ASN A 527 19.50 -8.99 -25.00
CA ASN A 527 19.67 -9.94 -26.09
C ASN A 527 21.14 -10.09 -26.50
N ALA A 528 21.88 -8.98 -26.57
CA ALA A 528 23.30 -9.00 -26.95
C ALA A 528 24.16 -9.74 -25.90
N VAL A 529 23.97 -9.42 -24.62
CA VAL A 529 24.69 -10.07 -23.51
C VAL A 529 24.31 -11.55 -23.41
N ALA A 530 23.04 -11.90 -23.53
CA ALA A 530 22.59 -13.29 -23.50
C ALA A 530 23.21 -14.14 -24.63
N LYS A 531 23.42 -13.55 -25.81
CA LYS A 531 24.08 -14.22 -26.94
C LYS A 531 25.57 -14.47 -26.68
N ALA A 532 26.26 -13.53 -26.02
CA ALA A 532 27.69 -13.59 -25.75
C ALA A 532 28.07 -14.40 -24.49
N SER A 533 27.12 -14.60 -23.57
CA SER A 533 27.37 -15.27 -22.29
C SER A 533 27.64 -16.77 -22.47
N LYS A 534 28.60 -17.31 -21.70
CA LYS A 534 28.95 -18.74 -21.72
C LYS A 534 27.79 -19.64 -21.27
N ARG A 535 27.07 -19.20 -20.24
CA ARG A 535 25.88 -19.87 -19.68
C ARG A 535 24.63 -18.99 -19.86
N PRO A 536 23.42 -19.57 -19.76
CA PRO A 536 22.20 -18.77 -19.76
C PRO A 536 22.23 -17.69 -18.66
N VAL A 537 21.77 -16.50 -19.00
CA VAL A 537 21.77 -15.31 -18.14
C VAL A 537 20.68 -15.40 -17.07
N ILE A 538 20.93 -14.81 -15.90
CA ILE A 538 19.93 -14.53 -14.88
C ILE A 538 19.47 -13.08 -15.02
N LEU A 539 18.19 -12.86 -15.29
CA LEU A 539 17.58 -11.54 -15.40
C LEU A 539 16.86 -11.19 -14.09
N VAL A 540 17.21 -10.06 -13.50
CA VAL A 540 16.53 -9.48 -12.34
C VAL A 540 15.80 -8.22 -12.79
N LEU A 541 14.53 -8.09 -12.41
CA LEU A 541 13.68 -6.95 -12.72
C LEU A 541 13.34 -6.19 -11.44
N LEU A 542 13.77 -4.93 -11.36
CA LEU A 542 13.29 -3.97 -10.36
C LEU A 542 12.17 -3.14 -10.99
N CYS A 543 10.94 -3.36 -10.58
CA CYS A 543 9.78 -2.58 -11.02
C CYS A 543 8.60 -2.91 -10.11
N GLY A 544 7.78 -1.94 -9.75
CA GLY A 544 6.49 -2.18 -9.12
C GLY A 544 5.48 -2.70 -10.13
N GLY A 545 5.26 -1.94 -11.22
CA GLY A 545 4.37 -2.35 -12.30
C GLY A 545 4.95 -3.45 -13.19
N PRO A 546 4.11 -4.26 -13.86
CA PRO A 546 4.58 -5.34 -14.72
C PRO A 546 5.17 -4.77 -16.01
N VAL A 547 6.13 -5.49 -16.59
CA VAL A 547 6.76 -5.16 -17.87
C VAL A 547 6.67 -6.34 -18.83
N ASP A 548 6.40 -6.09 -20.11
CA ASP A 548 6.38 -7.16 -21.10
C ASP A 548 7.80 -7.67 -21.34
N ILE A 549 8.04 -8.88 -20.85
CA ILE A 549 9.29 -9.64 -21.00
C ILE A 549 9.07 -10.94 -21.78
N SER A 550 8.04 -11.00 -22.63
CA SER A 550 7.72 -12.20 -23.43
C SER A 550 8.93 -12.72 -24.20
N SER A 551 9.73 -11.82 -24.78
CA SER A 551 10.97 -12.18 -25.47
C SER A 551 11.98 -12.88 -24.54
N ALA A 552 12.14 -12.39 -23.31
CA ALA A 552 13.05 -13.00 -22.34
C ALA A 552 12.51 -14.31 -21.77
N LYS A 553 11.19 -14.40 -21.52
CA LYS A 553 10.50 -15.61 -21.06
C LYS A 553 10.80 -16.80 -21.97
N TYR A 554 10.70 -16.62 -23.29
CA TYR A 554 10.89 -17.71 -24.26
C TYR A 554 12.33 -17.87 -24.78
N ASN A 555 13.25 -16.97 -24.43
CA ASN A 555 14.66 -17.08 -24.85
C ASN A 555 15.41 -18.13 -24.00
N ASN A 556 15.98 -19.15 -24.64
CA ASN A 556 16.75 -20.21 -23.97
C ASN A 556 18.12 -19.76 -23.42
N LYS A 557 18.63 -18.61 -23.87
CA LYS A 557 19.83 -17.96 -23.31
C LYS A 557 19.55 -17.12 -22.07
N ILE A 558 18.30 -17.06 -21.62
CA ILE A 558 17.92 -16.48 -20.33
C ILE A 558 17.35 -17.61 -19.48
N GLY A 559 18.17 -18.13 -18.57
CA GLY A 559 17.83 -19.32 -17.79
C GLY A 559 17.10 -19.00 -16.49
N GLY A 560 17.34 -17.84 -15.89
CA GLY A 560 16.68 -17.38 -14.67
C GLY A 560 15.99 -16.04 -14.88
N ILE A 561 14.78 -15.85 -14.34
CA ILE A 561 14.11 -14.54 -14.28
C ILE A 561 13.56 -14.36 -12.86
N LEU A 562 13.94 -13.27 -12.21
CA LEU A 562 13.45 -12.85 -10.89
C LEU A 562 12.78 -11.49 -11.01
N TRP A 563 11.57 -11.35 -10.48
CA TRP A 563 10.96 -10.05 -10.22
C TRP A 563 11.14 -9.72 -8.74
N ALA A 564 11.79 -8.59 -8.48
CA ALA A 564 12.17 -8.19 -7.13
C ALA A 564 11.46 -6.91 -6.65
N GLY A 565 10.45 -6.43 -7.38
CA GLY A 565 9.69 -5.24 -6.98
C GLY A 565 10.62 -4.05 -6.69
N TYR A 566 10.35 -3.38 -5.57
CA TYR A 566 11.30 -2.53 -4.86
C TYR A 566 11.56 -3.17 -3.49
N PRO A 567 12.71 -3.84 -3.29
CA PRO A 567 12.91 -4.80 -2.21
C PRO A 567 13.32 -4.21 -0.85
N GLY A 568 13.27 -2.89 -0.68
CA GLY A 568 13.54 -2.22 0.58
C GLY A 568 15.03 -2.20 0.97
N GLU A 569 15.31 -1.78 2.21
CA GLU A 569 16.68 -1.46 2.63
C GLU A 569 17.64 -2.66 2.66
N LEU A 570 17.11 -3.87 2.87
CA LEU A 570 17.89 -5.13 2.85
C LEU A 570 17.64 -5.97 1.61
N GLY A 571 17.03 -5.38 0.58
CA GLY A 571 16.72 -6.07 -0.68
C GLY A 571 17.94 -6.61 -1.43
N ALA A 572 19.08 -5.93 -1.31
CA ALA A 572 20.35 -6.41 -1.87
C ALA A 572 20.80 -7.74 -1.27
N ILE A 573 20.65 -7.88 0.06
CA ILE A 573 20.97 -9.12 0.77
C ILE A 573 19.96 -10.21 0.40
N ALA A 574 18.66 -9.88 0.39
CA ALA A 574 17.60 -10.82 0.05
C ALA A 574 17.80 -11.43 -1.35
N LEU A 575 18.04 -10.58 -2.36
CA LEU A 575 18.24 -11.00 -3.74
C LEU A 575 19.49 -11.88 -3.89
N ALA A 576 20.60 -11.50 -3.26
CA ALA A 576 21.82 -12.29 -3.29
C ALA A 576 21.62 -13.67 -2.64
N GLN A 577 20.96 -13.73 -1.48
CA GLN A 577 20.64 -14.99 -0.80
C GLN A 577 19.76 -15.91 -1.63
N ILE A 578 18.80 -15.36 -2.38
CA ILE A 578 17.99 -16.15 -3.32
C ILE A 578 18.88 -16.68 -4.45
N ILE A 579 19.67 -15.82 -5.11
CA ILE A 579 20.51 -16.24 -6.24
C ILE A 579 21.51 -17.32 -5.83
N PHE A 580 22.07 -17.27 -4.62
CA PHE A 580 23.05 -18.25 -4.12
C PHE A 580 22.45 -19.37 -3.26
N GLY A 581 21.12 -19.44 -3.13
CA GLY A 581 20.43 -20.57 -2.51
C GLY A 581 20.45 -20.60 -0.98
N ASP A 582 20.76 -19.49 -0.32
CA ASP A 582 20.60 -19.33 1.13
C ASP A 582 19.12 -19.10 1.51
N HIS A 583 18.28 -18.74 0.54
CA HIS A 583 16.84 -18.66 0.68
C HIS A 583 16.15 -19.25 -0.55
N ASN A 584 15.08 -20.01 -0.32
CA ASN A 584 14.22 -20.53 -1.36
C ASN A 584 13.11 -19.51 -1.67
N PRO A 585 13.03 -18.94 -2.89
CA PRO A 585 11.99 -17.96 -3.22
C PRO A 585 10.61 -18.61 -3.19
N GLY A 586 9.67 -17.92 -2.54
CA GLY A 586 8.28 -18.36 -2.35
C GLY A 586 7.23 -17.38 -2.84
N GLY A 587 7.64 -16.18 -3.27
CA GLY A 587 6.73 -15.12 -3.68
C GLY A 587 5.87 -15.50 -4.88
N ARG A 588 4.67 -14.91 -4.95
CA ARG A 588 3.68 -15.10 -6.01
C ARG A 588 3.27 -13.75 -6.55
N LEU A 589 3.03 -13.63 -7.87
CA LEU A 589 2.64 -12.35 -8.47
C LEU A 589 1.28 -11.87 -7.94
N PRO A 590 1.18 -10.66 -7.35
CA PRO A 590 -0.08 -10.07 -6.92
C PRO A 590 -0.80 -9.31 -8.06
N ILE A 591 -0.25 -9.38 -9.27
CA ILE A 591 -0.73 -8.68 -10.48
C ILE A 591 -0.53 -9.56 -11.72
N THR A 592 -1.41 -9.44 -12.69
CA THR A 592 -1.26 -10.08 -13.99
C THR A 592 -0.21 -9.32 -14.82
N TRP A 593 0.68 -10.05 -15.48
CA TRP A 593 1.64 -9.46 -16.42
C TRP A 593 1.08 -9.54 -17.84
N TYR A 594 0.88 -8.37 -18.44
CA TYR A 594 0.25 -8.23 -19.75
C TYR A 594 1.28 -8.06 -20.86
N PRO A 595 0.99 -8.53 -22.09
CA PRO A 595 1.81 -8.21 -23.25
C PRO A 595 1.69 -6.72 -23.57
N LYS A 596 2.71 -6.17 -24.23
CA LYS A 596 2.77 -4.75 -24.61
C LYS A 596 1.56 -4.28 -25.40
N ASP A 597 0.94 -5.17 -26.15
CA ASP A 597 -0.26 -4.87 -26.95
C ASP A 597 -1.50 -4.55 -26.09
N TYR A 598 -1.49 -4.88 -24.79
CA TYR A 598 -2.56 -4.50 -23.86
C TYR A 598 -2.77 -2.98 -23.79
N ILE A 599 -1.76 -2.17 -24.15
CA ILE A 599 -1.87 -0.71 -24.13
C ILE A 599 -2.96 -0.15 -25.07
N LYS A 600 -3.50 -0.98 -25.98
CA LYS A 600 -4.66 -0.67 -26.83
C LYS A 600 -5.92 -0.40 -25.99
N VAL A 601 -6.01 -0.99 -24.80
CA VAL A 601 -7.07 -0.65 -23.83
C VAL A 601 -6.74 0.71 -23.21
N PRO A 602 -7.61 1.73 -23.28
CA PRO A 602 -7.37 3.02 -22.63
C PRO A 602 -7.34 2.88 -21.10
N MET A 603 -6.46 3.58 -20.38
CA MET A 603 -6.50 3.57 -18.90
C MET A 603 -7.79 4.18 -18.35
N THR A 604 -8.46 5.02 -19.13
CA THR A 604 -9.71 5.70 -18.75
C THR A 604 -10.95 4.81 -18.82
N ASP A 605 -10.88 3.64 -19.46
CA ASP A 605 -11.99 2.68 -19.48
C ASP A 605 -12.03 1.91 -18.15
N MET A 606 -12.93 2.30 -17.25
CA MET A 606 -13.02 1.76 -15.90
C MET A 606 -13.73 0.41 -15.79
N ARG A 607 -14.30 -0.10 -16.89
CA ARG A 607 -14.98 -1.40 -16.90
C ARG A 607 -14.02 -2.48 -16.42
N MET A 608 -14.49 -3.40 -15.59
CA MET A 608 -13.70 -4.57 -15.20
C MET A 608 -13.96 -5.73 -16.15
N ARG A 609 -15.23 -5.96 -16.47
CA ARG A 609 -15.72 -7.11 -17.23
C ARG A 609 -15.40 -7.01 -18.71
N ALA A 610 -15.06 -8.14 -19.33
CA ALA A 610 -14.93 -8.21 -20.77
C ALA A 610 -16.28 -7.95 -21.45
N ASP A 611 -16.24 -7.26 -22.59
CA ASP A 611 -17.40 -7.00 -23.43
C ASP A 611 -17.05 -7.41 -24.87
N PRO A 612 -17.44 -8.64 -25.27
CA PRO A 612 -17.18 -9.15 -26.61
C PRO A 612 -17.81 -8.30 -27.72
N SER A 613 -18.92 -7.59 -27.45
CA SER A 613 -19.61 -6.79 -28.46
C SER A 613 -18.80 -5.57 -28.88
N SER A 614 -18.03 -4.98 -27.96
CA SER A 614 -17.11 -3.88 -28.23
C SER A 614 -15.66 -4.33 -28.46
N GLY A 615 -15.38 -5.63 -28.42
CA GLY A 615 -14.01 -6.19 -28.44
C GLY A 615 -13.18 -5.84 -27.20
N TYR A 616 -13.81 -5.45 -26.09
CA TYR A 616 -13.13 -5.09 -24.85
C TYR A 616 -12.73 -6.35 -24.08
N PRO A 617 -11.44 -6.55 -23.77
CA PRO A 617 -10.96 -7.84 -23.28
C PRO A 617 -11.12 -8.04 -21.76
N GLY A 618 -11.64 -7.05 -21.03
CA GLY A 618 -11.69 -7.07 -19.56
C GLY A 618 -10.37 -6.66 -18.91
N ARG A 619 -10.35 -6.67 -17.58
CA ARG A 619 -9.17 -6.34 -16.76
C ARG A 619 -8.97 -7.33 -15.63
N THR A 620 -7.74 -7.33 -15.11
CA THR A 620 -7.26 -8.19 -14.02
C THR A 620 -7.42 -9.68 -14.33
N TYR A 621 -6.85 -10.55 -13.51
CA TYR A 621 -7.03 -11.99 -13.67
C TYR A 621 -8.50 -12.42 -13.57
N ARG A 622 -9.34 -11.61 -12.91
CA ARG A 622 -10.77 -11.90 -12.71
C ARG A 622 -11.52 -11.84 -14.02
N PHE A 623 -11.26 -10.89 -14.91
CA PHE A 623 -12.11 -10.70 -16.10
C PHE A 623 -11.36 -10.64 -17.43
N TYR A 624 -10.03 -10.55 -17.41
CA TYR A 624 -9.25 -10.46 -18.63
C TYR A 624 -9.24 -11.78 -19.42
N THR A 625 -9.74 -11.74 -20.65
CA THR A 625 -9.84 -12.89 -21.57
C THR A 625 -8.71 -12.96 -22.59
N GLY A 626 -7.80 -11.98 -22.58
CA GLY A 626 -6.70 -11.89 -23.54
C GLY A 626 -5.42 -12.66 -23.13
N PRO A 627 -4.36 -12.54 -23.96
CA PRO A 627 -3.07 -13.20 -23.73
C PRO A 627 -2.32 -12.61 -22.53
N LYS A 628 -1.65 -13.47 -21.75
CA LYS A 628 -0.92 -13.09 -20.53
C LYS A 628 0.55 -13.52 -20.64
N VAL A 629 1.47 -12.70 -20.12
CA VAL A 629 2.89 -13.06 -19.98
C VAL A 629 3.08 -13.95 -18.76
N TYR A 630 2.54 -13.53 -17.61
CA TYR A 630 2.43 -14.32 -16.38
C TYR A 630 1.08 -14.02 -15.73
N GLU A 631 0.50 -15.03 -15.08
CA GLU A 631 -0.79 -14.88 -14.41
C GLU A 631 -0.61 -14.36 -12.97
N PHE A 632 -1.66 -13.71 -12.44
CA PHE A 632 -1.82 -13.54 -10.99
C PHE A 632 -1.65 -14.87 -10.26
N GLY A 633 -0.92 -14.85 -9.14
CA GLY A 633 -0.57 -16.02 -8.35
C GLY A 633 0.58 -16.86 -8.92
N PHE A 634 1.20 -16.48 -10.05
CA PHE A 634 2.33 -17.21 -10.59
C PHE A 634 3.61 -16.95 -9.79
N GLY A 635 4.40 -18.00 -9.55
CA GLY A 635 5.71 -17.92 -8.90
C GLY A 635 6.31 -19.32 -8.77
N LEU A 636 7.59 -19.45 -9.09
CA LEU A 636 8.33 -20.70 -8.92
C LEU A 636 9.03 -20.72 -7.57
N SER A 637 9.47 -21.92 -7.19
CA SER A 637 10.30 -22.16 -6.03
C SER A 637 11.47 -23.07 -6.42
N TYR A 638 12.52 -23.13 -5.60
CA TYR A 638 13.55 -24.17 -5.72
C TYR A 638 13.05 -25.56 -5.31
N THR A 639 11.84 -25.63 -4.77
CA THR A 639 11.12 -26.88 -4.53
C THR A 639 9.86 -27.01 -5.39
N LYS A 640 9.26 -28.20 -5.37
CA LYS A 640 7.95 -28.51 -5.96
C LYS A 640 6.95 -28.78 -4.85
N TYR A 641 5.75 -28.22 -4.98
CA TYR A 641 4.65 -28.46 -4.06
C TYR A 641 3.53 -29.22 -4.76
N SER A 642 2.87 -30.12 -4.03
CA SER A 642 1.60 -30.73 -4.45
C SER A 642 0.49 -30.34 -3.48
N TYR A 643 -0.73 -30.39 -3.98
CA TYR A 643 -1.93 -30.07 -3.22
C TYR A 643 -2.92 -31.23 -3.26
N GLU A 644 -3.77 -31.32 -2.25
CA GLU A 644 -4.97 -32.16 -2.27
C GLU A 644 -6.07 -31.52 -1.41
N PHE A 645 -7.33 -31.72 -1.77
CA PHE A 645 -8.45 -31.42 -0.87
C PHE A 645 -8.59 -32.57 0.12
N VAL A 646 -8.20 -32.36 1.37
CA VAL A 646 -8.26 -33.36 2.44
C VAL A 646 -9.69 -33.54 2.92
N SER A 647 -10.41 -32.43 3.10
CA SER A 647 -11.83 -32.45 3.46
C SER A 647 -12.53 -31.17 3.04
N VAL A 648 -13.78 -31.31 2.60
CA VAL A 648 -14.72 -30.21 2.37
C VAL A 648 -16.01 -30.57 3.08
N THR A 649 -16.44 -29.74 4.03
CA THR A 649 -17.56 -30.09 4.95
C THR A 649 -18.90 -30.26 4.24
N ARG A 650 -19.11 -29.60 3.10
CA ARG A 650 -20.29 -29.75 2.25
C ARG A 650 -20.00 -29.35 0.81
N ASP A 651 -20.56 -30.09 -0.13
CA ASP A 651 -20.46 -29.86 -1.57
C ASP A 651 -21.76 -29.33 -2.20
N LYS A 652 -22.85 -29.25 -1.40
CA LYS A 652 -24.16 -28.73 -1.80
C LYS A 652 -24.64 -27.69 -0.81
N LEU A 653 -25.01 -26.51 -1.32
CA LEU A 653 -25.57 -25.40 -0.55
C LEU A 653 -27.02 -25.18 -0.98
N HIS A 654 -27.96 -25.45 -0.08
CA HIS A 654 -29.39 -25.29 -0.32
C HIS A 654 -29.88 -24.00 0.34
N PHE A 655 -30.32 -23.04 -0.47
CA PHE A 655 -31.02 -21.85 -0.02
C PHE A 655 -32.54 -22.07 -0.15
N SER A 656 -33.33 -21.63 0.82
CA SER A 656 -34.78 -21.86 0.81
C SER A 656 -35.49 -21.08 -0.30
N HIS A 657 -36.50 -21.70 -0.92
CA HIS A 657 -37.24 -21.19 -2.08
C HIS A 657 -38.02 -19.90 -1.79
N SER A 658 -37.34 -18.79 -2.00
CA SER A 658 -37.91 -17.51 -2.42
C SER A 658 -36.86 -16.90 -3.33
N SER A 659 -36.86 -17.33 -4.59
CA SER A 659 -35.89 -16.92 -5.60
C SER A 659 -36.45 -15.77 -6.43
N THR A 660 -35.71 -14.66 -6.52
CA THR A 660 -35.95 -13.62 -7.52
C THR A 660 -35.46 -14.11 -8.89
N HIS A 661 -36.31 -14.01 -9.91
CA HIS A 661 -35.96 -14.36 -11.30
C HIS A 661 -35.41 -13.15 -12.06
N PHE A 662 -34.34 -13.32 -12.83
CA PHE A 662 -33.91 -12.35 -13.82
C PHE A 662 -33.95 -12.95 -15.23
N MET A 663 -34.62 -12.25 -16.14
CA MET A 663 -34.71 -12.58 -17.57
C MET A 663 -33.76 -11.66 -18.35
N LEU A 664 -32.73 -12.22 -18.97
CA LEU A 664 -31.80 -11.46 -19.81
C LEU A 664 -32.44 -11.15 -21.17
N GLN A 665 -32.35 -9.89 -21.62
CA GLN A 665 -32.57 -9.55 -23.03
C GLN A 665 -31.48 -10.25 -23.86
N ASN A 666 -31.89 -11.14 -24.77
CA ASN A 666 -31.09 -11.97 -25.70
C ASN A 666 -30.58 -13.36 -25.25
N SER A 667 -31.09 -13.94 -24.16
CA SER A 667 -30.95 -15.40 -23.95
C SER A 667 -32.21 -16.00 -23.35
N SER A 668 -32.64 -17.17 -23.83
CA SER A 668 -33.81 -17.90 -23.34
C SER A 668 -33.63 -18.54 -21.96
N GLU A 669 -32.58 -18.20 -21.22
CA GLU A 669 -32.24 -18.79 -19.93
C GLU A 669 -32.47 -17.80 -18.78
N THR A 670 -33.30 -18.20 -17.83
CA THR A 670 -33.54 -17.50 -16.56
C THR A 670 -32.47 -17.93 -15.55
N LEU A 671 -31.59 -17.02 -15.14
CA LEU A 671 -30.71 -17.30 -14.00
C LEU A 671 -31.47 -17.12 -12.69
N ARG A 672 -31.31 -18.11 -11.81
CA ARG A 672 -31.82 -18.08 -10.45
C ARG A 672 -30.68 -17.69 -9.52
N TYR A 673 -30.96 -16.79 -8.60
CA TYR A 673 -30.01 -16.36 -7.57
C TYR A 673 -30.75 -16.03 -6.29
N LYS A 674 -29.98 -15.95 -5.19
CA LYS A 674 -30.44 -15.45 -3.89
C LYS A 674 -29.76 -14.13 -3.58
N LEU A 675 -30.52 -13.12 -3.17
CA LEU A 675 -29.95 -11.87 -2.66
C LEU A 675 -29.32 -12.12 -1.29
N VAL A 676 -28.08 -11.65 -1.10
CA VAL A 676 -27.39 -11.76 0.20
C VAL A 676 -28.14 -10.97 1.28
N SER A 677 -28.77 -9.84 0.92
CA SER A 677 -29.57 -9.03 1.83
C SER A 677 -30.84 -9.72 2.36
N GLU A 678 -31.28 -10.80 1.73
CA GLU A 678 -32.41 -11.62 2.20
C GLU A 678 -31.98 -12.73 3.17
N LEU A 679 -30.68 -12.91 3.38
CA LEU A 679 -30.11 -13.90 4.28
C LEU A 679 -29.69 -13.24 5.59
N SER A 680 -30.02 -13.87 6.72
CA SER A 680 -29.49 -13.42 8.01
C SER A 680 -28.01 -13.79 8.13
N GLU A 681 -27.29 -13.07 9.01
CA GLU A 681 -25.89 -13.38 9.30
C GLU A 681 -25.72 -14.82 9.82
N GLU A 682 -26.65 -15.29 10.67
CA GLU A 682 -26.69 -16.67 11.15
C GLU A 682 -26.91 -17.67 10.01
N ALA A 683 -27.78 -17.35 9.04
CA ALA A 683 -28.01 -18.20 7.88
C ALA A 683 -26.71 -18.33 7.06
N CYS A 684 -26.04 -17.22 6.76
CA CYS A 684 -24.74 -17.20 6.07
C CYS A 684 -23.69 -18.03 6.83
N LYS A 685 -23.56 -17.84 8.16
CA LYS A 685 -22.62 -18.59 9.01
C LYS A 685 -22.93 -20.09 9.05
N SER A 686 -24.18 -20.48 9.18
CA SER A 686 -24.60 -21.89 9.22
C SER A 686 -24.32 -22.63 7.91
N MET A 687 -24.22 -21.89 6.80
CA MET A 687 -23.90 -22.39 5.47
C MET A 687 -22.41 -22.29 5.10
N ALA A 688 -21.56 -21.86 6.03
CA ALA A 688 -20.12 -21.83 5.81
C ALA A 688 -19.56 -23.20 5.39
N VAL A 689 -18.62 -23.17 4.46
CA VAL A 689 -17.92 -24.34 3.96
C VAL A 689 -16.49 -24.31 4.48
N SER A 690 -16.19 -25.18 5.44
CA SER A 690 -14.82 -25.43 5.87
C SER A 690 -14.12 -26.33 4.85
N VAL A 691 -12.98 -25.87 4.35
CA VAL A 691 -12.13 -26.52 3.34
C VAL A 691 -10.76 -26.75 3.97
N THR A 692 -10.27 -27.99 3.94
CA THR A 692 -8.90 -28.32 4.36
C THR A 692 -8.10 -28.77 3.15
N VAL A 693 -7.01 -28.06 2.87
CA VAL A 693 -6.08 -28.35 1.78
C VAL A 693 -4.79 -28.92 2.38
N GLY A 694 -4.37 -30.09 1.90
CA GLY A 694 -3.06 -30.65 2.20
C GLY A 694 -2.02 -30.11 1.23
N VAL A 695 -0.87 -29.69 1.74
CA VAL A 695 0.25 -29.18 0.95
C VAL A 695 1.52 -29.90 1.35
N GLN A 696 2.26 -30.40 0.37
CA GLN A 696 3.52 -31.12 0.61
C GLN A 696 4.68 -30.51 -0.17
N ASN A 697 5.82 -30.37 0.49
CA ASN A 697 7.09 -29.98 -0.09
C ASN A 697 7.87 -31.23 -0.56
N HIS A 698 8.06 -31.39 -1.87
CA HIS A 698 8.75 -32.56 -2.46
C HIS A 698 10.25 -32.37 -2.70
N GLY A 699 10.78 -31.19 -2.38
CA GLY A 699 12.19 -30.85 -2.63
C GLY A 699 13.06 -31.00 -1.39
N SER A 700 14.29 -30.55 -1.53
CA SER A 700 15.35 -30.66 -0.51
C SER A 700 15.55 -29.40 0.32
N MET A 701 14.82 -28.32 0.04
CA MET A 701 14.95 -27.04 0.72
C MET A 701 13.67 -26.70 1.47
N VAL A 702 13.84 -26.16 2.68
CA VAL A 702 12.77 -25.44 3.38
C VAL A 702 12.26 -24.30 2.49
N GLY A 703 10.96 -24.04 2.52
CA GLY A 703 10.37 -22.97 1.72
C GLY A 703 9.11 -22.42 2.36
N LYS A 704 8.99 -21.09 2.33
CA LYS A 704 7.73 -20.42 2.63
C LYS A 704 6.90 -20.38 1.35
N HIS A 705 5.63 -20.75 1.43
CA HIS A 705 4.81 -21.00 0.25
C HIS A 705 3.36 -20.60 0.46
N PRO A 706 2.83 -19.67 -0.35
CA PRO A 706 1.43 -19.32 -0.33
C PRO A 706 0.55 -20.40 -0.97
N VAL A 707 -0.49 -20.80 -0.24
CA VAL A 707 -1.59 -21.62 -0.72
C VAL A 707 -2.71 -20.68 -1.12
N LEU A 708 -3.06 -20.64 -2.41
CA LEU A 708 -4.09 -19.75 -2.95
C LEU A 708 -5.32 -20.59 -3.33
N LEU A 709 -6.46 -20.33 -2.68
CA LEU A 709 -7.73 -20.98 -2.97
C LEU A 709 -8.59 -20.04 -3.82
N PHE A 710 -8.98 -20.51 -5.00
CA PHE A 710 -9.85 -19.77 -5.91
C PHE A 710 -11.21 -20.45 -6.05
N LEU A 711 -12.23 -19.67 -6.38
CA LEU A 711 -13.54 -20.11 -6.84
C LEU A 711 -13.70 -19.77 -8.33
N LYS A 712 -14.20 -20.72 -9.11
CA LYS A 712 -14.53 -20.55 -10.53
C LYS A 712 -15.97 -20.99 -10.78
N HIS A 713 -16.71 -20.19 -11.53
CA HIS A 713 -18.07 -20.54 -11.95
C HIS A 713 -18.02 -21.55 -13.10
N GLY A 714 -18.82 -22.61 -13.00
CA GLY A 714 -18.87 -23.68 -14.00
C GLY A 714 -19.45 -23.24 -15.34
N ARG A 715 -20.30 -22.21 -15.35
CA ARG A 715 -20.75 -21.51 -16.56
C ARG A 715 -19.98 -20.20 -16.70
N GLN A 716 -19.25 -20.07 -17.80
CA GLN A 716 -18.55 -18.83 -18.17
C GLN A 716 -19.49 -17.98 -19.04
N GLY A 717 -19.81 -16.77 -18.56
CA GLY A 717 -20.83 -15.88 -19.14
C GLY A 717 -21.42 -14.95 -18.06
N ASN A 718 -22.21 -13.94 -18.43
CA ASN A 718 -22.94 -13.04 -17.51
C ASN A 718 -22.10 -12.10 -16.63
N GLY A 719 -20.87 -11.78 -17.06
CA GLY A 719 -19.97 -10.92 -16.27
C GLY A 719 -19.39 -11.62 -15.03
N ASN A 720 -19.44 -12.95 -14.97
CA ASN A 720 -18.76 -13.72 -13.92
C ASN A 720 -17.23 -13.63 -14.06
N PRO A 721 -16.49 -13.64 -12.95
CA PRO A 721 -15.05 -13.73 -13.00
C PRO A 721 -14.60 -15.10 -13.52
N MET A 722 -13.56 -15.12 -14.35
CA MET A 722 -12.83 -16.30 -14.84
C MET A 722 -12.43 -17.22 -13.69
N LYS A 723 -11.93 -16.61 -12.60
CA LYS A 723 -11.72 -17.18 -11.26
C LYS A 723 -11.61 -16.02 -10.27
N GLN A 724 -11.87 -16.28 -9.00
CA GLN A 724 -11.79 -15.30 -7.92
C GLN A 724 -11.05 -15.89 -6.72
N LEU A 725 -10.11 -15.17 -6.17
CA LEU A 725 -9.45 -15.56 -4.92
C LEU A 725 -10.48 -15.51 -3.79
N VAL A 726 -10.61 -16.62 -3.06
CA VAL A 726 -11.52 -16.74 -1.91
C VAL A 726 -10.79 -17.02 -0.61
N GLY A 727 -9.50 -17.34 -0.68
CA GLY A 727 -8.67 -17.51 0.50
C GLY A 727 -7.20 -17.65 0.11
N PHE A 728 -6.33 -17.28 1.04
CA PHE A 728 -4.92 -17.62 0.97
C PHE A 728 -4.34 -17.76 2.37
N GLU A 729 -3.32 -18.60 2.49
CA GLU A 729 -2.53 -18.77 3.70
C GLU A 729 -1.10 -19.14 3.32
N SER A 730 -0.12 -18.53 3.98
CA SER A 730 1.29 -18.81 3.76
C SER A 730 1.82 -19.78 4.81
N VAL A 731 2.43 -20.87 4.34
CA VAL A 731 2.98 -21.93 5.19
C VAL A 731 4.49 -22.04 5.00
N LEU A 732 5.22 -22.33 6.08
CA LEU A 732 6.62 -22.72 6.03
C LEU A 732 6.68 -24.24 6.09
N LEU A 733 7.31 -24.87 5.10
CA LEU A 733 7.46 -26.33 5.07
C LEU A 733 8.94 -26.72 4.97
N ASP A 734 9.37 -27.63 5.84
CA ASP A 734 10.64 -28.35 5.71
C ASP A 734 10.62 -29.30 4.49
N ALA A 735 11.80 -29.82 4.14
CA ALA A 735 11.95 -30.78 3.05
C ALA A 735 11.17 -32.07 3.33
N GLY A 736 10.29 -32.48 2.40
CA GLY A 736 9.43 -33.66 2.55
C GLY A 736 8.19 -33.46 3.42
N GLU A 737 8.08 -32.34 4.13
CA GLU A 737 6.99 -32.06 5.06
C GLU A 737 5.65 -31.89 4.33
N LYS A 738 4.58 -32.35 4.98
CA LYS A 738 3.20 -32.14 4.58
C LYS A 738 2.43 -31.47 5.72
N VAL A 739 1.72 -30.40 5.42
CA VAL A 739 0.88 -29.65 6.36
C VAL A 739 -0.54 -29.52 5.81
N HIS A 740 -1.50 -29.24 6.70
CA HIS A 740 -2.89 -28.99 6.34
C HIS A 740 -3.25 -27.52 6.62
N VAL A 741 -3.91 -26.89 5.66
CA VAL A 741 -4.37 -25.49 5.72
C VAL A 741 -5.88 -25.46 5.69
N GLY A 742 -6.50 -24.80 6.66
CA GLY A 742 -7.95 -24.62 6.74
C GLY A 742 -8.40 -23.28 6.16
N PHE A 743 -9.51 -23.29 5.42
CA PHE A 743 -10.22 -22.12 4.94
C PHE A 743 -11.69 -22.20 5.34
N GLU A 744 -12.24 -21.10 5.84
CA GLU A 744 -13.67 -20.97 6.13
C GLU A 744 -14.32 -20.08 5.07
N LEU A 745 -15.15 -20.66 4.22
CA LEU A 745 -15.82 -19.94 3.13
C LEU A 745 -17.26 -19.62 3.51
N SER A 746 -17.54 -18.36 3.80
CA SER A 746 -18.91 -17.82 3.87
C SER A 746 -19.50 -17.70 2.46
N PRO A 747 -20.65 -18.34 2.15
CA PRO A 747 -21.29 -18.21 0.83
C PRO A 747 -21.67 -16.76 0.49
N CYS A 748 -22.06 -15.99 1.50
CA CYS A 748 -22.50 -14.60 1.36
C CYS A 748 -21.35 -13.64 1.05
N GLU A 749 -20.10 -14.06 1.24
CA GLU A 749 -18.91 -13.25 1.00
C GLU A 749 -18.08 -13.83 -0.16
N HIS A 750 -17.72 -15.11 -0.04
CA HIS A 750 -16.75 -15.77 -0.92
C HIS A 750 -17.39 -16.39 -2.17
N MET A 751 -18.69 -16.66 -2.14
CA MET A 751 -19.43 -17.25 -3.27
C MET A 751 -20.46 -16.28 -3.85
N SER A 752 -20.53 -15.06 -3.32
CA SER A 752 -21.40 -14.02 -3.86
C SER A 752 -20.65 -13.14 -4.87
N ARG A 753 -21.42 -12.45 -5.72
CA ARG A 753 -20.93 -11.41 -6.63
C ARG A 753 -21.92 -10.26 -6.70
N ALA A 754 -21.48 -9.08 -7.11
CA ALA A 754 -22.43 -8.00 -7.41
C ALA A 754 -23.19 -8.26 -8.72
N ASN A 755 -24.50 -7.98 -8.74
CA ASN A 755 -25.30 -7.85 -9.96
C ASN A 755 -25.19 -6.42 -10.55
N GLU A 756 -25.89 -6.14 -11.65
CA GLU A 756 -25.80 -4.85 -12.36
C GLU A 756 -26.21 -3.65 -11.49
N GLU A 757 -27.12 -3.88 -10.53
CA GLU A 757 -27.58 -2.91 -9.54
C GLU A 757 -26.61 -2.75 -8.35
N GLY A 758 -25.51 -3.49 -8.31
CA GLY A 758 -24.53 -3.48 -7.22
C GLY A 758 -24.94 -4.27 -5.98
N SER A 759 -26.03 -5.04 -6.04
CA SER A 759 -26.46 -5.94 -4.96
C SER A 759 -25.70 -7.25 -5.00
N LEU A 760 -25.27 -7.76 -3.84
CA LEU A 760 -24.61 -9.06 -3.76
C LEU A 760 -25.62 -10.20 -3.92
N VAL A 761 -25.32 -11.11 -4.83
CA VAL A 761 -26.13 -12.28 -5.18
C VAL A 761 -25.30 -13.56 -5.11
N ILE A 762 -25.94 -14.65 -4.70
CA ILE A 762 -25.39 -16.01 -4.76
C ILE A 762 -26.12 -16.73 -5.91
N GLU A 763 -25.40 -17.10 -6.96
CA GLU A 763 -26.00 -17.69 -8.16
C GLU A 763 -26.19 -19.21 -8.02
N GLU A 764 -27.31 -19.71 -8.52
CA GLU A 764 -27.52 -21.15 -8.66
C GLU A 764 -26.55 -21.73 -9.70
N GLY A 765 -25.95 -22.88 -9.40
CA GLY A 765 -25.14 -23.61 -10.37
C GLY A 765 -23.93 -24.32 -9.78
N SER A 766 -23.15 -24.91 -10.69
CA SER A 766 -21.89 -25.57 -10.38
C SER A 766 -20.75 -24.55 -10.27
N HIS A 767 -19.96 -24.69 -9.23
CA HIS A 767 -18.75 -23.93 -8.94
C HIS A 767 -17.59 -24.90 -8.70
N LEU A 768 -16.37 -24.44 -8.90
CA LEU A 768 -15.15 -25.21 -8.70
C LEU A 768 -14.24 -24.44 -7.75
N LEU A 769 -13.87 -25.07 -6.64
CA LEU A 769 -12.72 -24.66 -5.84
C LEU A 769 -11.45 -25.12 -6.54
N LEU A 770 -10.43 -24.26 -6.57
CA LEU A 770 -9.17 -24.50 -7.26
C LEU A 770 -8.00 -24.22 -6.31
N VAL A 771 -7.05 -25.14 -6.23
CA VAL A 771 -5.75 -24.92 -5.60
C VAL A 771 -4.64 -25.61 -6.42
N GLY A 772 -3.71 -24.81 -6.93
CA GLY A 772 -2.79 -25.30 -7.96
C GLY A 772 -3.57 -25.85 -9.16
N ASP A 773 -3.29 -27.11 -9.51
CA ASP A 773 -3.96 -27.83 -10.62
C ASP A 773 -5.10 -28.75 -10.13
N VAL A 774 -5.46 -28.70 -8.85
CA VAL A 774 -6.51 -29.56 -8.25
C VAL A 774 -7.82 -28.80 -8.16
N GLU A 775 -8.92 -29.46 -8.54
CA GLU A 775 -10.26 -28.90 -8.52
C GLU A 775 -11.19 -29.70 -7.59
N TYR A 776 -12.15 -29.02 -6.96
CA TYR A 776 -13.22 -29.65 -6.17
C TYR A 776 -14.58 -28.98 -6.47
N PRO A 777 -15.61 -29.74 -6.88
CA PRO A 777 -16.91 -29.16 -7.23
C PRO A 777 -17.74 -28.78 -6.00
N ILE A 778 -18.44 -27.66 -6.09
CA ILE A 778 -19.48 -27.23 -5.15
C ILE A 778 -20.72 -26.79 -5.93
N HIS A 779 -21.89 -27.20 -5.48
CA HIS A 779 -23.17 -26.89 -6.11
C HIS A 779 -24.01 -25.96 -5.23
N VAL A 780 -24.44 -24.85 -5.79
CA VAL A 780 -25.42 -23.95 -5.17
C VAL A 780 -26.79 -24.27 -5.75
N ILE A 781 -27.77 -24.46 -4.87
CA ILE A 781 -29.17 -24.77 -5.18
C ILE A 781 -30.02 -23.71 -4.48
N VAL A 782 -30.76 -22.91 -5.26
CA VAL A 782 -31.59 -21.79 -4.78
C VAL A 782 -33.08 -22.10 -4.92
#